data_AF-A0A8C6S2S1-F1
#
_entry.id   AF-A0A8C6S2S1-F1
#
_cell.length_a   1.000
_cell.length_b   1.000
_cell.length_c   1.000
_cell.angle_alpha   90.00
_cell.angle_beta   90.00
_cell.angle_gamma   90.00
#
_symmetry.space_group_name_H-M   'P 1'
#
loop_
_entity.id
_entity.type
_entity.pdbx_description
1 polymer ?
#
loop_
_entity_poly.entity_id
_entity_poly.type
_entity_poly.pdbx_seq_one_letter_code
_entity_poly.pdbx_strand_id
1 'polypeptide(L)'
;MRLAVGTLLGCAILGLCLAAPDKTVRWCAVSEHEAAKCASFRDHMKNVLPADGPRLSCMKKTSYPDCIKAISGNEADAMTVDAGWVYDAGLTPNNLKPVAAEFYGSTENPQTFYMAVAVVKKGTEFQMNQLQGKKSCHTGLGRSAGWNIPIGLLYCDLPEPRKPLEKDPVAFPQLCQLCPGCGCSSLQPYFGYTGAFKCLKDGGGDVAFVKHTTIFEVLPDKADRDKFELLCPDNTRKPVDEFKDCYLAKIPSHAVVARSVDGKEDLIWEILRVAQEHFGKGKSKDFQLFSSPLGKDLLFKDSAFGLLRVPPRMDYRLYLGHKYVTAIRNQREGVCPETSTDCEPVKWCALSHHERLKCDEWSVNSGGQIECESAETTEDCIDKIVNGEADAMSLDGGHVYIAGHCGLVPVLAENYESSDCDKPAEEGYYAVAVVKKSNPDINWNNLKGKKSCHTAVDRTAGWNIPMGLLYSKINHCRFDEFFSQGCAPGYEKNSSLCELCMGPVKCAQNNKEGYYGYTGAFRCLVEKGDVAFVKHQTVLQNTGGNNNDAWANNLKEGDFQLLCPDGTRKAVTEYKSCYLARAPNHAVVSRKEKSACVRKVLLNQQTQFGTQASDCTSQFCLFRSTTKDLLFRDDTKCLVKLPDDITYEKYLGMNYVQAVGNTRKCSTSHKELLQLNSRKTNTLGHVALAAGIPRATSMASVDTWRLGDGGGGAFQPYLDSLRQELQQRDPALLSVAVALLAVLLTLVFWKFVWSRKSSQRAVLLAGLCDSGKTLLFVRLLTGHYRDTQTSITDSSAVYKVNNNRGNSLTLIDLPGHESLRLQFLDRFKSSARAVVFVVDSAAFQREVKDVAEFLYQVLIDSMGLKNTPSFLIACNKQDIAMAKSAKLIQQQLEKELNTLRVTRSAAPSTLDSSSTTPAQLGKKGKDFEFSQLPLKVEFLECSAKGGRGGTGSADIQDLEKWLAKIA
;
A
#
# COMPACT_ATOMS: atom_id res chain seq x y z
N MET A 1 -50.40 -24.58 22.44
CA MET A 1 -49.54 -24.27 21.27
C MET A 1 -48.53 -23.15 21.54
N ARG A 2 -47.82 -23.14 22.69
CA ARG A 2 -46.79 -22.12 23.00
C ARG A 2 -45.39 -22.70 23.24
N LEU A 3 -45.23 -24.02 23.22
CA LEU A 3 -43.95 -24.70 23.42
C LEU A 3 -43.25 -25.12 22.12
N ALA A 4 -43.91 -25.02 20.96
CA ALA A 4 -43.30 -25.35 19.66
C ALA A 4 -42.56 -24.16 19.00
N VAL A 5 -42.83 -22.93 19.44
CA VAL A 5 -42.24 -21.72 18.84
C VAL A 5 -40.87 -21.40 19.43
N GLY A 6 -40.63 -21.76 20.69
CA GLY A 6 -39.33 -21.55 21.36
C GLY A 6 -38.21 -22.43 20.81
N THR A 7 -38.52 -23.67 20.42
CA THR A 7 -37.57 -24.59 19.80
C THR A 7 -37.23 -24.22 18.36
N LEU A 8 -38.17 -23.63 17.61
CA LEU A 8 -37.91 -23.12 16.26
C LEU A 8 -37.08 -21.82 16.25
N LEU A 9 -37.24 -20.95 17.25
CA LEU A 9 -36.39 -19.75 17.39
C LEU A 9 -34.95 -20.08 17.84
N GLY A 10 -34.75 -21.15 18.62
CA GLY A 10 -33.41 -21.64 18.97
C GLY A 10 -32.61 -22.12 17.75
N CYS A 11 -33.27 -22.78 16.80
CA CYS A 11 -32.63 -23.21 15.55
C CYS A 11 -32.37 -22.06 14.57
N ALA A 12 -33.19 -20.99 14.59
CA ALA A 12 -32.98 -19.82 13.74
C ALA A 12 -31.76 -18.98 14.17
N ILE A 13 -31.50 -18.88 15.48
CA ILE A 13 -30.33 -18.16 16.02
C ILE A 13 -29.03 -18.95 15.80
N LEU A 14 -29.09 -20.28 15.77
CA LEU A 14 -27.96 -21.13 15.34
C LEU A 14 -27.78 -21.16 13.81
N GLY A 15 -28.83 -20.91 13.02
CA GLY A 15 -28.79 -20.91 11.56
C GLY A 15 -28.27 -19.62 10.90
N LEU A 16 -28.27 -18.49 11.61
CA LEU A 16 -27.85 -17.18 11.09
C LEU A 16 -26.34 -16.88 11.26
N CYS A 17 -25.53 -17.85 11.68
CA CYS A 17 -24.07 -17.69 11.82
C CYS A 17 -23.24 -18.59 10.88
N LEU A 18 -23.83 -19.18 9.84
CA LEU A 18 -23.11 -20.05 8.89
C LEU A 18 -23.35 -19.71 7.40
N ALA A 19 -23.47 -18.42 7.05
CA ALA A 19 -23.19 -18.02 5.67
C ALA A 19 -21.67 -18.13 5.47
N ALA A 20 -21.20 -19.34 5.16
CA ALA A 20 -19.81 -19.57 4.84
C ALA A 20 -19.42 -18.65 3.66
N PRO A 21 -18.28 -17.94 3.72
CA PRO A 21 -17.85 -17.07 2.63
C PRO A 21 -17.76 -17.88 1.33
N ASP A 22 -18.19 -17.30 0.20
CA ASP A 22 -18.09 -17.96 -1.11
C ASP A 22 -16.61 -18.19 -1.48
N LYS A 23 -16.16 -19.43 -1.27
CA LYS A 23 -14.81 -19.91 -1.55
C LYS A 23 -14.62 -20.34 -3.02
N THR A 24 -15.44 -19.85 -3.94
CA THR A 24 -15.28 -20.15 -5.38
C THR A 24 -14.39 -19.11 -6.06
N VAL A 25 -13.38 -19.56 -6.82
CA VAL A 25 -12.55 -18.75 -7.72
C VAL A 25 -13.02 -18.98 -9.15
N ARG A 26 -13.44 -17.91 -9.83
CA ARG A 26 -13.84 -17.90 -11.23
C ARG A 26 -12.64 -17.57 -12.13
N TRP A 27 -12.12 -18.59 -12.81
CA TRP A 27 -10.98 -18.46 -13.72
C TRP A 27 -11.44 -18.05 -15.12
N CYS A 28 -10.86 -16.98 -15.68
CA CYS A 28 -11.19 -16.53 -17.03
C CYS A 28 -10.33 -17.22 -18.10
N ALA A 29 -10.97 -17.75 -19.14
CA ALA A 29 -10.35 -18.41 -20.30
C ALA A 29 -10.76 -17.69 -21.59
N VAL A 30 -9.82 -17.48 -22.51
CA VAL A 30 -10.04 -16.68 -23.74
C VAL A 30 -10.27 -17.51 -25.01
N SER A 31 -10.05 -18.82 -24.97
CA SER A 31 -10.28 -19.72 -26.13
C SER A 31 -11.07 -20.97 -25.74
N GLU A 32 -11.62 -21.68 -26.74
CA GLU A 32 -12.28 -22.98 -26.51
C GLU A 32 -11.32 -23.99 -25.87
N HIS A 33 -10.07 -24.04 -26.34
CA HIS A 33 -9.07 -24.96 -25.81
C HIS A 33 -8.69 -24.62 -24.37
N GLU A 34 -8.61 -23.33 -24.02
CA GLU A 34 -8.41 -22.91 -22.63
C GLU A 34 -9.61 -23.21 -21.75
N ALA A 35 -10.84 -22.98 -22.23
CA ALA A 35 -12.05 -23.28 -21.47
C ALA A 35 -12.17 -24.78 -21.19
N ALA A 36 -11.84 -25.63 -22.17
CA ALA A 36 -11.76 -27.08 -22.00
C ALA A 36 -10.69 -27.50 -20.99
N LYS A 37 -9.48 -26.92 -21.08
CA LYS A 37 -8.42 -27.17 -20.09
C LYS A 37 -8.82 -26.71 -18.69
N CYS A 38 -9.51 -25.57 -18.57
CA CYS A 38 -10.01 -25.07 -17.30
C CYS A 38 -11.06 -26.00 -16.69
N ALA A 39 -12.01 -26.50 -17.50
CA ALA A 39 -13.00 -27.47 -17.03
C ALA A 39 -12.33 -28.74 -16.49
N SER A 40 -11.33 -29.26 -17.22
CA SER A 40 -10.51 -30.39 -16.75
C SER A 40 -9.77 -30.05 -15.46
N PHE A 41 -9.18 -28.86 -15.35
CA PHE A 41 -8.50 -28.38 -14.15
C PHE A 41 -9.45 -28.36 -12.94
N ARG A 42 -10.66 -27.81 -13.10
CA ARG A 42 -11.69 -27.78 -12.07
C ARG A 42 -12.03 -29.20 -11.58
N ASP A 43 -12.28 -30.11 -12.51
CA ASP A 43 -12.77 -31.46 -12.17
C ASP A 43 -11.72 -32.26 -11.41
N HIS A 44 -10.43 -32.10 -11.77
CA HIS A 44 -9.33 -32.72 -11.02
C HIS A 44 -9.09 -32.05 -9.66
N MET A 45 -9.22 -30.72 -9.56
CA MET A 45 -9.08 -30.01 -8.29
C MET A 45 -10.15 -30.42 -7.26
N LYS A 46 -11.36 -30.75 -7.72
CA LYS A 46 -12.45 -31.24 -6.85
C LYS A 46 -12.08 -32.49 -6.05
N ASN A 47 -11.17 -33.32 -6.57
CA ASN A 47 -10.75 -34.57 -5.94
C ASN A 47 -9.63 -34.39 -4.92
N VAL A 48 -8.87 -33.30 -5.00
CA VAL A 48 -7.70 -33.04 -4.13
C VAL A 48 -7.97 -31.95 -3.09
N LEU A 49 -8.94 -31.07 -3.33
CA LEU A 49 -9.36 -30.07 -2.35
C LEU A 49 -10.37 -30.67 -1.35
N PRO A 50 -10.33 -30.27 -0.07
CA PRO A 50 -11.30 -30.73 0.91
C PRO A 50 -12.70 -30.21 0.56
N ALA A 51 -13.75 -30.91 1.03
CA ALA A 51 -15.14 -30.62 0.65
C ALA A 51 -15.62 -29.20 1.04
N ASP A 52 -15.04 -28.66 2.12
CA ASP A 52 -15.22 -27.31 2.67
C ASP A 52 -14.14 -26.31 2.21
N GLY A 53 -13.25 -26.75 1.32
CA GLY A 53 -12.14 -25.99 0.76
C GLY A 53 -12.55 -25.06 -0.40
N PRO A 54 -11.54 -24.44 -1.04
CA PRO A 54 -11.74 -23.63 -2.23
C PRO A 54 -12.40 -24.41 -3.37
N ARG A 55 -13.12 -23.73 -4.26
CA ARG A 55 -13.66 -24.32 -5.50
C ARG A 55 -13.19 -23.52 -6.70
N LEU A 56 -13.01 -24.19 -7.83
CA LEU A 56 -12.70 -23.55 -9.11
C LEU A 56 -13.95 -23.54 -10.00
N SER A 57 -14.17 -22.46 -10.73
CA SER A 57 -15.13 -22.39 -11.83
C SER A 57 -14.48 -21.69 -13.03
N CYS A 58 -15.03 -21.90 -14.22
CA CYS A 58 -14.44 -21.44 -15.47
C CYS A 58 -15.39 -20.51 -16.20
N MET A 59 -14.90 -19.32 -16.54
CA MET A 59 -15.62 -18.28 -17.27
C MET A 59 -14.94 -18.09 -18.62
N LYS A 60 -15.69 -18.22 -19.71
CA LYS A 60 -15.14 -18.00 -21.06
C LYS A 60 -15.44 -16.58 -21.52
N LYS A 61 -14.43 -15.90 -22.07
CA LYS A 61 -14.55 -14.63 -22.77
C LYS A 61 -13.84 -14.72 -24.12
N THR A 62 -13.91 -13.66 -24.92
CA THR A 62 -13.41 -13.61 -26.30
C THR A 62 -11.99 -13.06 -26.43
N SER A 63 -11.50 -12.33 -25.42
CA SER A 63 -10.19 -11.69 -25.46
C SER A 63 -9.63 -11.40 -24.06
N TYR A 64 -8.32 -11.13 -23.96
CA TYR A 64 -7.69 -10.71 -22.70
C TYR A 64 -8.33 -9.43 -22.11
N PRO A 65 -8.57 -8.36 -22.90
CA PRO A 65 -9.32 -7.19 -22.42
C PRO A 65 -10.70 -7.52 -21.83
N ASP A 66 -11.43 -8.45 -22.44
CA ASP A 66 -12.76 -8.85 -21.94
C ASP A 66 -12.67 -9.58 -20.60
N CYS A 67 -11.63 -10.42 -20.42
CA CYS A 67 -11.35 -11.04 -19.13
C CYS A 67 -10.93 -10.01 -18.07
N ILE A 68 -10.08 -9.04 -18.41
CA ILE A 68 -9.66 -7.96 -17.50
C ILE A 68 -10.89 -7.17 -17.03
N LYS A 69 -11.77 -6.79 -17.96
CA LYS A 69 -13.04 -6.11 -17.65
C LYS A 69 -13.96 -7.00 -16.79
N ALA A 70 -14.05 -8.30 -17.08
CA ALA A 70 -14.84 -9.23 -16.30
C ALA A 70 -14.31 -9.39 -14.87
N ILE A 71 -13.00 -9.40 -14.66
CA ILE A 71 -12.41 -9.45 -13.31
C ILE A 71 -12.68 -8.15 -12.57
N SER A 72 -12.49 -6.99 -13.23
CA SER A 72 -12.77 -5.67 -12.66
C SER A 72 -14.26 -5.52 -12.28
N GLY A 73 -15.17 -5.96 -13.16
CA GLY A 73 -16.62 -5.96 -12.95
C GLY A 73 -17.15 -7.08 -12.05
N ASN A 74 -16.27 -7.82 -11.37
CA ASN A 74 -16.62 -8.91 -10.46
C ASN A 74 -17.45 -10.05 -11.11
N GLU A 75 -17.27 -10.30 -12.42
CA GLU A 75 -17.81 -11.46 -13.15
C GLU A 75 -16.83 -12.64 -13.17
N ALA A 76 -15.53 -12.37 -13.05
CA ALA A 76 -14.44 -13.33 -12.90
C ALA A 76 -13.53 -12.92 -11.73
N ASP A 77 -12.61 -13.78 -11.31
CA ASP A 77 -11.71 -13.51 -10.17
C ASP A 77 -10.23 -13.52 -10.56
N ALA A 78 -9.84 -14.39 -11.49
CA ALA A 78 -8.43 -14.56 -11.85
C ALA A 78 -8.23 -14.91 -13.32
N MET A 79 -7.08 -14.50 -13.85
CA MET A 79 -6.54 -14.97 -15.13
C MET A 79 -5.03 -14.81 -15.15
N THR A 80 -4.33 -15.59 -15.98
CA THR A 80 -2.90 -15.38 -16.23
C THR A 80 -2.70 -14.47 -17.43
N VAL A 81 -1.81 -13.48 -17.30
CA VAL A 81 -1.50 -12.48 -18.33
C VAL A 81 0.00 -12.23 -18.47
N ASP A 82 0.42 -11.85 -19.68
CA ASP A 82 1.78 -11.36 -19.97
C ASP A 82 2.03 -10.00 -19.28
N ALA A 83 3.29 -9.64 -19.00
CA ALA A 83 3.63 -8.40 -18.31
C ALA A 83 3.09 -7.13 -19.02
N GLY A 84 2.95 -7.14 -20.35
CA GLY A 84 2.29 -6.03 -21.07
C GLY A 84 0.82 -5.87 -20.66
N TRP A 85 0.09 -6.96 -20.47
CA TRP A 85 -1.31 -6.95 -20.03
C TRP A 85 -1.45 -6.71 -18.53
N VAL A 86 -0.43 -7.02 -17.72
CA VAL A 86 -0.40 -6.63 -16.30
C VAL A 86 -0.45 -5.11 -16.15
N TYR A 87 0.19 -4.37 -17.07
CA TYR A 87 0.10 -2.90 -17.11
C TYR A 87 -1.36 -2.46 -17.31
N ASP A 88 -2.03 -2.98 -18.34
CA ASP A 88 -3.42 -2.64 -18.68
C ASP A 88 -4.42 -3.03 -17.60
N ALA A 89 -4.20 -4.18 -16.99
CA ALA A 89 -4.97 -4.68 -15.88
C ALA A 89 -4.84 -3.75 -14.65
N GLY A 90 -3.67 -3.15 -14.43
CA GLY A 90 -3.41 -2.24 -13.32
C GLY A 90 -3.92 -0.81 -13.50
N LEU A 91 -4.18 -0.37 -14.73
CA LEU A 91 -4.70 0.96 -15.00
C LEU A 91 -6.15 1.14 -14.52
N THR A 92 -6.51 2.38 -14.15
CA THR A 92 -7.90 2.77 -13.90
C THR A 92 -8.71 2.68 -15.20
N PRO A 93 -9.95 2.13 -15.19
CA PRO A 93 -10.72 1.69 -14.03
C PRO A 93 -10.53 0.22 -13.60
N ASN A 94 -9.66 -0.55 -14.27
CA ASN A 94 -9.52 -1.99 -14.03
C ASN A 94 -8.99 -2.31 -12.61
N ASN A 95 -7.98 -1.57 -12.14
CA ASN A 95 -7.42 -1.65 -10.77
C ASN A 95 -7.07 -3.08 -10.31
N LEU A 96 -6.52 -3.91 -11.20
CA LEU A 96 -6.06 -5.26 -10.88
C LEU A 96 -4.59 -5.25 -10.44
N LYS A 97 -4.18 -6.28 -9.69
CA LYS A 97 -2.79 -6.48 -9.26
C LYS A 97 -2.34 -7.93 -9.48
N PRO A 98 -1.04 -8.17 -9.70
CA PRO A 98 -0.49 -9.52 -9.77
C PRO A 98 -0.51 -10.18 -8.38
N VAL A 99 -0.96 -11.44 -8.30
CA VAL A 99 -1.07 -12.21 -7.04
C VAL A 99 -0.26 -13.51 -7.06
N ALA A 100 0.05 -14.04 -8.23
CA ALA A 100 1.00 -15.14 -8.42
C ALA A 100 1.79 -14.93 -9.71
N ALA A 101 3.06 -15.34 -9.74
CA ALA A 101 3.93 -15.21 -10.89
C ALA A 101 4.43 -16.58 -11.33
N GLU A 102 4.45 -16.81 -12.65
CA GLU A 102 5.16 -17.97 -13.20
C GLU A 102 6.66 -17.87 -12.88
N PHE A 103 7.29 -19.01 -12.62
CA PHE A 103 8.74 -19.09 -12.64
C PHE A 103 9.23 -20.14 -13.63
N TYR A 104 10.40 -19.86 -14.19
CA TYR A 104 11.11 -20.69 -15.17
C TYR A 104 12.42 -21.21 -14.58
N GLY A 105 13.12 -22.06 -15.32
CA GLY A 105 14.36 -22.69 -14.85
C GLY A 105 14.07 -23.93 -14.01
N SER A 106 14.49 -23.92 -12.74
CA SER A 106 14.31 -25.05 -11.81
C SER A 106 13.73 -24.59 -10.47
N THR A 107 13.29 -25.55 -9.66
CA THR A 107 12.81 -25.31 -8.28
C THR A 107 13.88 -24.75 -7.35
N GLU A 108 15.15 -25.10 -7.55
CA GLU A 108 16.26 -24.63 -6.72
C GLU A 108 16.64 -23.19 -7.07
N ASN A 109 16.45 -22.79 -8.33
CA ASN A 109 16.76 -21.47 -8.85
C ASN A 109 15.62 -20.92 -9.72
N PRO A 110 14.49 -20.54 -9.09
CA PRO A 110 13.31 -20.08 -9.81
C PRO A 110 13.61 -18.71 -10.45
N GLN A 111 13.38 -18.61 -11.77
CA GLN A 111 13.53 -17.38 -12.52
C GLN A 111 12.16 -16.77 -12.79
N THR A 112 11.87 -15.62 -12.18
CA THR A 112 10.61 -14.89 -12.34
C THR A 112 10.68 -13.79 -13.39
N PHE A 113 11.62 -13.90 -14.32
CA PHE A 113 11.73 -13.05 -15.49
C PHE A 113 12.22 -13.86 -16.69
N TYR A 114 12.04 -13.30 -17.89
CA TYR A 114 12.66 -13.79 -19.11
C TYR A 114 13.25 -12.63 -19.89
N MET A 115 14.23 -12.92 -20.74
CA MET A 115 14.86 -11.92 -21.61
C MET A 115 14.15 -11.84 -22.96
N ALA A 116 13.81 -10.63 -23.40
CA ALA A 116 13.41 -10.33 -24.77
C ALA A 116 14.64 -10.25 -25.66
N VAL A 117 14.57 -10.88 -26.82
CA VAL A 117 15.66 -10.94 -27.80
C VAL A 117 15.13 -10.68 -29.21
N ALA A 118 15.98 -10.13 -30.07
CA ALA A 118 15.75 -10.01 -31.49
C ALA A 118 16.57 -11.07 -32.22
N VAL A 119 15.91 -12.08 -32.79
CA VAL A 119 16.56 -13.20 -33.48
C VAL A 119 16.60 -12.91 -34.98
N VAL A 120 17.72 -13.18 -35.62
CA VAL A 120 17.93 -13.03 -37.06
C VAL A 120 18.59 -14.27 -37.65
N LYS A 121 18.49 -14.46 -38.98
CA LYS A 121 19.25 -15.49 -39.69
C LYS A 121 20.72 -15.06 -39.80
N LYS A 122 21.61 -16.01 -39.53
CA LYS A 122 23.05 -15.85 -39.73
C LYS A 122 23.35 -15.58 -41.20
N GLY A 123 24.27 -14.67 -41.47
CA GLY A 123 24.63 -14.24 -42.84
C GLY A 123 23.79 -13.07 -43.38
N THR A 124 22.79 -12.59 -42.64
CA THR A 124 22.24 -11.24 -42.89
C THR A 124 23.21 -10.17 -42.36
N GLU A 125 23.30 -8.99 -42.95
CA GLU A 125 24.35 -7.98 -42.62
C GLU A 125 23.82 -6.70 -41.92
N PHE A 126 22.78 -6.80 -41.09
CA PHE A 126 22.16 -5.63 -40.44
C PHE A 126 22.16 -5.69 -38.91
N GLN A 127 22.34 -4.55 -38.25
CA GLN A 127 22.33 -4.42 -36.78
C GLN A 127 21.04 -3.79 -36.25
N MET A 128 20.96 -3.60 -34.93
CA MET A 128 19.78 -3.07 -34.25
C MET A 128 19.37 -1.68 -34.78
N ASN A 129 20.34 -0.79 -35.02
CA ASN A 129 20.11 0.53 -35.62
C ASN A 129 19.80 0.51 -37.14
N GLN A 130 19.81 -0.65 -37.80
CA GLN A 130 19.58 -0.81 -39.24
C GLN A 130 18.29 -1.59 -39.54
N LEU A 131 17.37 -1.63 -38.58
CA LEU A 131 16.07 -2.30 -38.72
C LEU A 131 15.10 -1.60 -39.67
N GLN A 132 15.36 -0.34 -40.03
CA GLN A 132 14.53 0.40 -40.95
C GLN A 132 14.43 -0.31 -42.32
N GLY A 133 13.20 -0.54 -42.78
CA GLY A 133 12.92 -1.22 -44.05
C GLY A 133 13.05 -2.75 -44.02
N LYS A 134 13.35 -3.37 -42.87
CA LYS A 134 13.36 -4.82 -42.69
C LYS A 134 11.97 -5.37 -42.38
N LYS A 135 11.71 -6.63 -42.73
CA LYS A 135 10.47 -7.34 -42.40
C LYS A 135 10.55 -7.90 -40.99
N SER A 136 9.59 -7.59 -40.13
CA SER A 136 9.60 -8.00 -38.72
C SER A 136 8.49 -9.00 -38.38
N CYS A 137 8.82 -9.99 -37.56
CA CYS A 137 7.89 -10.97 -37.00
C CYS A 137 7.69 -10.68 -35.51
N HIS A 138 6.43 -10.50 -35.10
CA HIS A 138 6.05 -10.10 -33.74
C HIS A 138 5.14 -11.14 -33.10
N THR A 139 5.24 -11.34 -31.78
CA THR A 139 4.40 -12.30 -31.06
C THR A 139 2.91 -11.91 -31.01
N GLY A 140 2.62 -10.64 -31.21
CA GLY A 140 1.29 -10.03 -31.08
C GLY A 140 1.37 -8.63 -30.47
N LEU A 141 0.38 -7.80 -30.81
CA LEU A 141 0.24 -6.43 -30.31
C LEU A 141 0.16 -6.39 -28.78
N GLY A 142 0.82 -5.43 -28.14
CA GLY A 142 0.79 -5.22 -26.68
C GLY A 142 1.59 -6.24 -25.85
N ARG A 143 2.22 -7.23 -26.48
CA ARG A 143 3.04 -8.24 -25.77
C ARG A 143 4.43 -7.71 -25.47
N SER A 144 4.97 -8.10 -24.33
CA SER A 144 6.24 -7.55 -23.83
C SER A 144 7.41 -7.71 -24.81
N ALA A 145 7.85 -8.95 -25.07
CA ALA A 145 9.05 -9.19 -25.90
C ALA A 145 8.81 -8.95 -27.38
N GLY A 146 7.59 -9.19 -27.87
CA GLY A 146 7.28 -9.09 -29.29
C GLY A 146 6.78 -7.73 -29.73
N TRP A 147 6.43 -6.80 -28.83
CA TRP A 147 5.90 -5.48 -29.21
C TRP A 147 6.43 -4.37 -28.30
N ASN A 148 6.08 -4.37 -27.01
CA ASN A 148 6.33 -3.24 -26.12
C ASN A 148 7.82 -2.89 -26.01
N ILE A 149 8.68 -3.90 -25.86
CA ILE A 149 10.13 -3.71 -25.80
C ILE A 149 10.70 -3.22 -27.15
N PRO A 150 10.57 -3.95 -28.26
CA PRO A 150 11.21 -3.53 -29.51
C PRO A 150 10.64 -2.21 -30.05
N ILE A 151 9.32 -2.01 -29.99
CA ILE A 151 8.72 -0.76 -30.45
C ILE A 151 9.03 0.38 -29.49
N GLY A 152 9.02 0.15 -28.17
CA GLY A 152 9.42 1.17 -27.18
C GLY A 152 10.86 1.64 -27.36
N LEU A 153 11.80 0.74 -27.68
CA LEU A 153 13.19 1.09 -27.98
C LEU A 153 13.32 1.91 -29.27
N LEU A 154 12.53 1.60 -30.29
CA LEU A 154 12.61 2.24 -31.60
C LEU A 154 11.66 3.45 -31.75
N TYR A 155 10.78 3.69 -30.77
CA TYR A 155 9.65 4.61 -30.89
C TYR A 155 10.08 6.01 -31.31
N CYS A 156 11.16 6.50 -30.71
CA CYS A 156 11.68 7.84 -30.98
C CYS A 156 12.47 7.96 -32.28
N ASP A 157 12.90 6.85 -32.86
CA ASP A 157 13.54 6.81 -34.17
C ASP A 157 12.51 6.68 -35.32
N LEU A 158 11.23 6.45 -34.98
CA LEU A 158 10.16 6.39 -35.98
C LEU A 158 9.90 7.78 -36.60
N PRO A 159 9.65 7.85 -37.92
CA PRO A 159 9.31 9.09 -38.60
C PRO A 159 7.97 9.66 -38.12
N GLU A 160 7.87 10.99 -38.05
CA GLU A 160 6.60 11.67 -37.78
C GLU A 160 5.61 11.52 -38.95
N PRO A 161 4.28 11.42 -38.70
CA PRO A 161 3.61 11.51 -37.40
C PRO A 161 3.61 10.21 -36.60
N ARG A 162 4.08 10.26 -35.34
CA ARG A 162 4.08 9.10 -34.43
C ARG A 162 2.73 8.93 -33.73
N LYS A 163 1.74 8.34 -34.42
CA LYS A 163 0.45 8.01 -33.79
C LYS A 163 0.53 6.68 -33.03
N PRO A 164 -0.08 6.56 -31.82
CA PRO A 164 -0.18 5.28 -31.13
C PRO A 164 -0.91 4.25 -31.99
N LEU A 165 -0.19 3.21 -32.42
CA LEU A 165 -0.65 2.16 -33.37
C LEU A 165 -1.83 1.34 -32.83
N GLU A 166 -2.11 1.41 -31.53
CA GLU A 166 -3.10 0.59 -30.81
C GLU A 166 -4.56 1.01 -31.10
N LYS A 167 -4.81 2.16 -31.73
CA LYS A 167 -6.18 2.68 -31.91
C LYS A 167 -6.93 2.17 -33.14
N ASP A 168 -6.25 1.60 -34.16
CA ASP A 168 -6.94 1.04 -35.33
C ASP A 168 -6.06 0.06 -36.15
N PRO A 169 -6.17 -1.26 -35.97
CA PRO A 169 -5.44 -2.26 -36.77
C PRO A 169 -5.84 -2.24 -38.25
N VAL A 170 -7.07 -1.82 -38.58
CA VAL A 170 -7.58 -1.72 -39.95
C VAL A 170 -6.89 -0.58 -40.70
N ALA A 171 -6.42 0.44 -39.97
CA ALA A 171 -5.67 1.57 -40.52
C ALA A 171 -4.23 1.22 -40.95
N PHE A 172 -3.70 0.03 -40.60
CA PHE A 172 -2.30 -0.34 -40.87
C PHE A 172 -2.16 -1.70 -41.58
N PRO A 173 -2.61 -1.85 -42.85
CA PRO A 173 -2.54 -3.11 -43.59
C PRO A 173 -1.11 -3.65 -43.74
N GLN A 174 -0.09 -2.79 -43.67
CA GLN A 174 1.32 -3.19 -43.70
C GLN A 174 1.74 -4.07 -42.51
N LEU A 175 1.12 -3.91 -41.33
CA LEU A 175 1.41 -4.75 -40.16
C LEU A 175 0.98 -6.21 -40.34
N CYS A 176 0.03 -6.45 -41.24
CA CYS A 176 -0.57 -7.77 -41.48
C CYS A 176 -0.09 -8.42 -42.78
N GLN A 177 0.85 -7.82 -43.50
CA GLN A 177 1.29 -8.29 -44.82
C GLN A 177 1.90 -9.71 -44.77
N LEU A 178 2.58 -10.04 -43.67
CA LEU A 178 3.19 -11.36 -43.44
C LEU A 178 2.21 -12.36 -42.82
N CYS A 179 1.04 -11.92 -42.38
CA CYS A 179 0.03 -12.74 -41.70
C CYS A 179 -1.38 -12.35 -42.17
N PRO A 180 -1.82 -12.82 -43.36
CA PRO A 180 -3.15 -12.51 -43.89
C PRO A 180 -4.24 -12.78 -42.85
N GLY A 181 -5.07 -11.77 -42.56
CA GLY A 181 -6.15 -11.83 -41.58
C GLY A 181 -5.78 -11.48 -40.13
N CYS A 182 -4.49 -11.30 -39.79
CA CYS A 182 -4.02 -10.74 -38.51
C CYS A 182 -4.71 -11.31 -37.24
N GLY A 183 -5.02 -12.60 -37.22
CA GLY A 183 -5.75 -13.22 -36.11
C GLY A 183 -4.98 -13.19 -34.79
N CYS A 184 -5.60 -12.67 -33.72
CA CYS A 184 -5.06 -12.66 -32.35
C CYS A 184 -5.25 -13.99 -31.60
N SER A 185 -5.11 -15.13 -32.29
CA SER A 185 -5.29 -16.45 -31.69
C SER A 185 -4.35 -17.48 -32.30
N SER A 186 -4.26 -18.66 -31.67
CA SER A 186 -3.46 -19.79 -32.16
C SER A 186 -3.90 -20.33 -33.53
N LEU A 187 -5.05 -19.89 -34.06
CA LEU A 187 -5.49 -20.19 -35.42
C LEU A 187 -4.61 -19.50 -36.47
N GLN A 188 -3.93 -18.40 -36.11
CA GLN A 188 -2.94 -17.73 -36.96
C GLN A 188 -1.57 -18.42 -36.78
N PRO A 189 -0.99 -19.06 -37.83
CA PRO A 189 0.25 -19.82 -37.72
C PRO A 189 1.47 -19.04 -37.20
N TYR A 190 1.49 -17.72 -37.38
CA TYR A 190 2.57 -16.85 -36.90
C TYR A 190 2.27 -16.15 -35.57
N PHE A 191 1.18 -16.51 -34.89
CA PHE A 191 0.84 -15.94 -33.58
C PHE A 191 1.72 -16.50 -32.45
N GLY A 192 2.04 -15.65 -31.49
CA GLY A 192 2.80 -16.00 -30.29
C GLY A 192 4.29 -16.22 -30.50
N TYR A 193 4.97 -16.71 -29.46
CA TYR A 193 6.43 -16.88 -29.47
C TYR A 193 6.90 -17.84 -30.56
N THR A 194 6.33 -19.04 -30.60
CA THR A 194 6.64 -20.07 -31.59
C THR A 194 6.27 -19.63 -33.01
N GLY A 195 5.11 -18.97 -33.17
CA GLY A 195 4.66 -18.47 -34.47
C GLY A 195 5.54 -17.35 -35.03
N ALA A 196 5.95 -16.39 -34.19
CA ALA A 196 6.85 -15.31 -34.61
C ALA A 196 8.23 -15.85 -35.03
N PHE A 197 8.78 -16.81 -34.30
CA PHE A 197 10.02 -17.48 -34.71
C PHE A 197 9.84 -18.29 -36.00
N LYS A 198 8.68 -18.95 -36.16
CA LYS A 198 8.34 -19.65 -37.41
C LYS A 198 8.27 -18.71 -38.61
N CYS A 199 7.71 -17.51 -38.46
CA CYS A 199 7.71 -16.45 -39.48
C CYS A 199 9.13 -16.09 -39.97
N LEU A 200 10.10 -16.02 -39.06
CA LEU A 200 11.51 -15.84 -39.42
C LEU A 200 12.08 -17.09 -40.11
N LYS A 201 11.85 -18.27 -39.54
CA LYS A 201 12.35 -19.56 -40.07
C LYS A 201 11.89 -19.76 -41.52
N ASP A 202 10.61 -19.58 -41.79
CA ASP A 202 9.97 -19.76 -43.09
C ASP A 202 10.35 -18.66 -44.10
N GLY A 203 11.10 -17.63 -43.68
CA GLY A 203 11.55 -16.54 -44.54
C GLY A 203 10.49 -15.46 -44.80
N GLY A 204 9.41 -15.45 -44.00
CA GLY A 204 8.41 -14.38 -44.03
C GLY A 204 8.99 -13.04 -43.54
N GLY A 205 9.79 -13.06 -42.47
CA GLY A 205 10.49 -11.88 -41.94
C GLY A 205 12.01 -12.05 -41.85
N ASP A 206 12.69 -10.92 -41.67
CA ASP A 206 14.15 -10.81 -41.51
C ASP A 206 14.58 -10.87 -40.03
N VAL A 207 13.70 -10.43 -39.12
CA VAL A 207 13.91 -10.41 -37.66
C VAL A 207 12.66 -10.93 -36.93
N ALA A 208 12.84 -11.71 -35.87
CA ALA A 208 11.78 -12.11 -34.95
C ALA A 208 12.04 -11.64 -33.53
N PHE A 209 11.07 -10.95 -32.94
CA PHE A 209 11.14 -10.49 -31.55
C PHE A 209 10.45 -11.49 -30.63
N VAL A 210 11.22 -12.20 -29.80
CA VAL A 210 10.75 -13.33 -28.98
C VAL A 210 11.47 -13.38 -27.63
N LYS A 211 11.10 -14.34 -26.77
CA LYS A 211 11.86 -14.65 -25.54
C LYS A 211 13.10 -15.50 -25.86
N HIS A 212 14.15 -15.40 -25.05
CA HIS A 212 15.39 -16.16 -25.23
C HIS A 212 15.19 -17.69 -25.29
N THR A 213 14.18 -18.25 -24.62
CA THR A 213 13.94 -19.71 -24.63
C THR A 213 13.28 -20.22 -25.91
N THR A 214 12.63 -19.36 -26.70
CA THR A 214 11.81 -19.78 -27.85
C THR A 214 12.59 -20.64 -28.84
N ILE A 215 13.82 -20.23 -29.16
CA ILE A 215 14.62 -20.97 -30.15
C ILE A 215 15.01 -22.37 -29.65
N PHE A 216 15.25 -22.53 -28.34
CA PHE A 216 15.58 -23.82 -27.73
C PHE A 216 14.35 -24.74 -27.63
N GLU A 217 13.16 -24.16 -27.52
CA GLU A 217 11.89 -24.89 -27.53
C GLU A 217 11.54 -25.43 -28.93
N VAL A 218 11.90 -24.68 -29.98
CA VAL A 218 11.57 -25.04 -31.38
C VAL A 218 12.68 -25.84 -32.07
N LEU A 219 13.94 -25.56 -31.75
CA LEU A 219 15.13 -26.20 -32.34
C LEU A 219 15.95 -26.86 -31.23
N PRO A 220 15.73 -28.16 -30.95
CA PRO A 220 16.47 -28.90 -29.92
C PRO A 220 17.94 -29.14 -30.33
N ASP A 221 18.23 -29.22 -31.62
CA ASP A 221 19.58 -29.48 -32.14
C ASP A 221 20.41 -28.20 -32.25
N LYS A 222 21.65 -28.24 -31.75
CA LYS A 222 22.55 -27.08 -31.77
C LYS A 222 22.90 -26.63 -33.19
N ALA A 223 23.15 -27.57 -34.10
CA ALA A 223 23.50 -27.26 -35.48
C ALA A 223 22.43 -26.44 -36.22
N ASP A 224 21.16 -26.59 -35.85
CA ASP A 224 20.08 -25.77 -36.39
C ASP A 224 20.01 -24.39 -35.75
N ARG A 225 20.35 -24.29 -34.45
CA ARG A 225 20.43 -23.01 -33.73
C ARG A 225 21.57 -22.14 -34.24
N ASP A 226 22.69 -22.73 -34.63
CA ASP A 226 23.88 -22.03 -35.15
C ASP A 226 23.62 -21.29 -36.48
N LYS A 227 22.46 -21.53 -37.12
CA LYS A 227 21.96 -20.80 -38.30
C LYS A 227 21.32 -19.45 -37.95
N PHE A 228 21.23 -19.11 -36.66
CA PHE A 228 20.60 -17.90 -36.16
C PHE A 228 21.54 -17.15 -35.20
N GLU A 229 21.30 -15.85 -35.07
CA GLU A 229 22.05 -14.93 -34.20
C GLU A 229 21.09 -13.98 -33.49
N LEU A 230 21.59 -13.29 -32.45
CA LEU A 230 20.88 -12.24 -31.73
C LEU A 230 21.40 -10.86 -32.14
N LEU A 231 20.51 -9.89 -32.28
CA LEU A 231 20.88 -8.47 -32.35
C LEU A 231 20.97 -7.88 -30.96
N CYS A 232 22.10 -7.25 -30.64
CA CYS A 232 22.37 -6.66 -29.34
C CYS A 232 22.13 -5.13 -29.37
N PRO A 233 21.72 -4.51 -28.25
CA PRO A 233 21.48 -3.06 -28.19
C PRO A 233 22.71 -2.18 -28.49
N ASP A 234 23.91 -2.71 -28.33
CA ASP A 234 25.19 -2.06 -28.65
C ASP A 234 25.55 -2.15 -30.15
N ASN A 235 24.60 -2.54 -31.00
CA ASN A 235 24.76 -2.74 -32.44
C ASN A 235 25.76 -3.85 -32.81
N THR A 236 25.94 -4.84 -31.93
CA THR A 236 26.68 -6.07 -32.21
C THR A 236 25.74 -7.26 -32.43
N ARG A 237 26.32 -8.42 -32.78
CA ARG A 237 25.61 -9.70 -32.85
C ARG A 237 26.29 -10.72 -31.98
N LYS A 238 25.49 -11.60 -31.39
CA LYS A 238 25.97 -12.72 -30.58
C LYS A 238 25.24 -14.02 -30.91
N PRO A 239 25.87 -15.18 -30.67
CA PRO A 239 25.20 -16.48 -30.70
C PRO A 239 23.95 -16.52 -29.81
N VAL A 240 22.99 -17.36 -30.17
CA VAL A 240 21.68 -17.45 -29.47
C VAL A 240 21.77 -17.98 -28.05
N ASP A 241 22.86 -18.66 -27.68
CA ASP A 241 23.19 -19.12 -26.33
C ASP A 241 23.83 -18.03 -25.45
N GLU A 242 24.35 -16.95 -26.03
CA GLU A 242 24.88 -15.78 -25.31
C GLU A 242 23.80 -14.73 -24.98
N PHE A 243 22.53 -15.14 -24.91
CA PHE A 243 21.39 -14.27 -24.64
C PHE A 243 21.49 -13.50 -23.31
N LYS A 244 22.32 -13.96 -22.35
CA LYS A 244 22.53 -13.26 -21.07
C LYS A 244 23.31 -11.95 -21.22
N ASP A 245 24.12 -11.84 -22.27
CA ASP A 245 24.93 -10.67 -22.58
C ASP A 245 24.37 -9.91 -23.80
N CYS A 246 23.39 -10.49 -24.51
CA CYS A 246 22.73 -9.90 -25.67
C CYS A 246 21.21 -10.05 -25.57
N TYR A 247 20.56 -9.06 -24.96
CA TYR A 247 19.10 -9.00 -24.85
C TYR A 247 18.62 -7.55 -24.90
N LEU A 248 17.36 -7.36 -25.29
CA LEU A 248 16.73 -6.04 -25.38
C LEU A 248 16.29 -5.54 -24.00
N ALA A 249 15.59 -6.39 -23.24
CA ALA A 249 15.16 -6.09 -21.88
C ALA A 249 14.91 -7.38 -21.08
N LYS A 250 14.99 -7.28 -19.75
CA LYS A 250 14.45 -8.28 -18.83
C LYS A 250 12.99 -7.95 -18.57
N ILE A 251 12.12 -8.93 -18.79
CA ILE A 251 10.68 -8.79 -18.64
C ILE A 251 10.24 -9.70 -17.48
N PRO A 252 9.44 -9.18 -16.54
CA PRO A 252 8.79 -9.99 -15.52
C PRO A 252 7.97 -11.13 -16.14
N SER A 253 7.84 -12.23 -15.41
CA SER A 253 7.09 -13.39 -15.89
C SER A 253 5.61 -13.08 -16.06
N HIS A 254 4.89 -13.99 -16.71
CA HIS A 254 3.44 -13.89 -16.70
C HIS A 254 2.93 -13.99 -15.26
N ALA A 255 1.88 -13.25 -14.96
CA ALA A 255 1.29 -13.18 -13.63
C ALA A 255 -0.19 -13.52 -13.68
N VAL A 256 -0.66 -14.20 -12.64
CA VAL A 256 -2.07 -14.28 -12.31
C VAL A 256 -2.47 -12.93 -11.72
N VAL A 257 -3.45 -12.27 -12.33
CA VAL A 257 -3.99 -11.00 -11.84
C VAL A 257 -5.33 -11.20 -11.17
N ALA A 258 -5.59 -10.39 -10.14
CA ALA A 258 -6.85 -10.35 -9.41
C ALA A 258 -7.19 -8.89 -9.03
N ARG A 259 -8.40 -8.62 -8.53
CA ARG A 259 -8.75 -7.28 -8.06
C ARG A 259 -7.84 -6.85 -6.90
N SER A 260 -7.47 -5.57 -6.87
CA SER A 260 -6.62 -5.04 -5.78
C SER A 260 -7.33 -5.03 -4.43
N VAL A 261 -8.66 -4.88 -4.43
CA VAL A 261 -9.53 -4.92 -3.26
C VAL A 261 -10.53 -6.05 -3.45
N ASP A 262 -10.71 -6.89 -2.43
CA ASP A 262 -11.61 -8.06 -2.45
C ASP A 262 -11.39 -9.00 -3.67
N GLY A 263 -10.12 -9.22 -4.01
CA GLY A 263 -9.70 -10.04 -5.15
C GLY A 263 -9.56 -11.54 -4.87
N LYS A 264 -9.93 -12.02 -3.68
CA LYS A 264 -9.76 -13.41 -3.25
C LYS A 264 -8.30 -13.93 -3.38
N GLU A 265 -7.30 -13.07 -3.17
CA GLU A 265 -5.87 -13.40 -3.41
C GLU A 265 -5.35 -14.62 -2.65
N ASP A 266 -5.72 -14.77 -1.37
CA ASP A 266 -5.33 -15.93 -0.55
C ASP A 266 -5.93 -17.23 -1.09
N LEU A 267 -7.19 -17.15 -1.54
CA LEU A 267 -7.93 -18.27 -2.07
C LEU A 267 -7.36 -18.72 -3.43
N ILE A 268 -7.03 -17.75 -4.29
CA ILE A 268 -6.34 -18.00 -5.57
C ILE A 268 -5.01 -18.69 -5.30
N TRP A 269 -4.19 -18.15 -4.39
CA TRP A 269 -2.90 -18.74 -4.06
C TRP A 269 -3.05 -20.16 -3.49
N GLU A 270 -4.02 -20.41 -2.62
CA GLU A 270 -4.24 -21.74 -2.05
C GLU A 270 -4.61 -22.79 -3.11
N ILE A 271 -5.50 -22.43 -4.05
CA ILE A 271 -5.83 -23.30 -5.19
C ILE A 271 -4.56 -23.60 -6.01
N LEU A 272 -3.77 -22.57 -6.33
CA LEU A 272 -2.56 -22.72 -7.16
C LEU A 272 -1.47 -23.52 -6.46
N ARG A 273 -1.30 -23.33 -5.14
CA ARG A 273 -0.35 -24.07 -4.30
C ARG A 273 -0.69 -25.57 -4.31
N VAL A 274 -1.95 -25.93 -4.06
CA VAL A 274 -2.39 -27.34 -4.10
C VAL A 274 -2.31 -27.90 -5.52
N ALA A 275 -2.67 -27.11 -6.54
CA ALA A 275 -2.62 -27.51 -7.94
C ALA A 275 -1.20 -27.88 -8.40
N GLN A 276 -0.19 -27.07 -8.06
CA GLN A 276 1.19 -27.37 -8.45
C GLN A 276 1.80 -28.54 -7.66
N GLU A 277 1.33 -28.80 -6.44
CA GLU A 277 1.75 -29.97 -5.65
C GLU A 277 1.30 -31.30 -6.27
N HIS A 278 0.07 -31.34 -6.82
CA HIS A 278 -0.54 -32.56 -7.38
C HIS A 278 -0.42 -32.69 -8.91
N PHE A 279 -0.48 -31.57 -9.62
CA PHE A 279 -0.56 -31.51 -11.09
C PHE A 279 0.54 -30.66 -11.72
N GLY A 280 1.57 -30.30 -10.94
CA GLY A 280 2.79 -29.67 -11.45
C GLY A 280 3.56 -30.57 -12.42
N LYS A 281 4.67 -30.05 -12.94
CA LYS A 281 5.45 -30.70 -13.99
C LYS A 281 5.89 -32.12 -13.56
N GLY A 282 5.41 -33.13 -14.30
CA GLY A 282 5.74 -34.54 -14.04
C GLY A 282 5.08 -35.17 -12.81
N LYS A 283 4.07 -34.54 -12.21
CA LYS A 283 3.40 -35.05 -10.99
C LYS A 283 2.24 -36.02 -11.26
N SER A 284 1.45 -35.80 -12.31
CA SER A 284 0.30 -36.65 -12.66
C SER A 284 0.28 -36.95 -14.16
N LYS A 285 -0.14 -38.16 -14.54
CA LYS A 285 -0.31 -38.51 -15.97
C LYS A 285 -1.67 -38.06 -16.51
N ASP A 286 -2.66 -37.89 -15.64
CA ASP A 286 -4.06 -37.66 -16.03
C ASP A 286 -4.32 -36.18 -16.34
N PHE A 287 -3.68 -35.27 -15.59
CA PHE A 287 -3.77 -33.84 -15.81
C PHE A 287 -2.42 -33.15 -15.50
N GLN A 288 -2.04 -32.22 -16.35
CA GLN A 288 -0.81 -31.43 -16.25
C GLN A 288 -1.14 -29.95 -16.28
N LEU A 289 -0.72 -29.20 -15.27
CA LEU A 289 -0.99 -27.76 -15.17
C LEU A 289 -0.28 -26.97 -16.28
N PHE A 290 0.99 -27.30 -16.53
CA PHE A 290 1.88 -26.60 -17.48
C PHE A 290 2.09 -27.36 -18.80
N SER A 291 1.13 -28.17 -19.23
CA SER A 291 1.09 -28.70 -20.61
C SER A 291 -0.34 -29.02 -21.01
N SER A 292 -0.60 -29.25 -22.30
CA SER A 292 -1.92 -29.68 -22.76
C SER A 292 -1.84 -30.40 -24.11
N PRO A 293 -2.67 -31.44 -24.35
CA PRO A 293 -2.83 -32.02 -25.68
C PRO A 293 -3.64 -31.12 -26.63
N LEU A 294 -4.41 -30.16 -26.10
CA LEU A 294 -5.29 -29.28 -26.88
C LEU A 294 -4.55 -28.09 -27.53
N GLY A 295 -3.30 -27.86 -27.15
CA GLY A 295 -2.52 -26.72 -27.62
C GLY A 295 -1.43 -26.30 -26.64
N LYS A 296 -0.74 -25.21 -26.98
CA LYS A 296 0.37 -24.63 -26.21
C LYS A 296 -0.08 -23.42 -25.40
N ASP A 297 0.56 -23.22 -24.26
CA ASP A 297 0.41 -22.04 -23.40
C ASP A 297 -1.05 -21.77 -22.96
N LEU A 298 -1.82 -22.84 -22.74
CA LEU A 298 -3.22 -22.74 -22.31
C LEU A 298 -3.30 -22.53 -20.79
N LEU A 299 -3.93 -21.44 -20.34
CA LEU A 299 -4.02 -20.94 -18.95
C LEU A 299 -2.68 -20.48 -18.35
N PHE A 300 -1.61 -21.23 -18.55
CA PHE A 300 -0.23 -20.94 -18.14
C PHE A 300 0.71 -21.33 -19.27
N LYS A 301 1.90 -20.76 -19.29
CA LYS A 301 2.93 -21.18 -20.26
C LYS A 301 3.38 -22.60 -20.03
N ASP A 302 3.62 -23.33 -21.12
CA ASP A 302 4.17 -24.68 -21.06
C ASP A 302 5.60 -24.70 -20.50
N SER A 303 6.33 -23.58 -20.65
CA SER A 303 7.68 -23.42 -20.14
C SER A 303 7.74 -23.18 -18.63
N ALA A 304 6.62 -22.83 -17.99
CA ALA A 304 6.58 -22.59 -16.55
C ALA A 304 6.89 -23.89 -15.78
N PHE A 305 7.70 -23.77 -14.74
CA PHE A 305 8.02 -24.89 -13.85
C PHE A 305 7.09 -24.91 -12.62
N GLY A 306 6.57 -23.74 -12.24
CA GLY A 306 5.63 -23.56 -11.14
C GLY A 306 5.21 -22.10 -11.00
N LEU A 307 4.54 -21.80 -9.88
CA LEU A 307 4.08 -20.47 -9.52
C LEU A 307 4.66 -20.06 -8.16
N LEU A 308 4.98 -18.78 -8.01
CA LEU A 308 5.35 -18.15 -6.75
C LEU A 308 4.31 -17.11 -6.36
N ARG A 309 4.01 -17.01 -5.07
CA ARG A 309 3.11 -15.98 -4.55
C ARG A 309 3.75 -14.62 -4.77
N VAL A 310 3.03 -13.70 -5.40
CA VAL A 310 3.49 -12.33 -5.50
C VAL A 310 3.33 -11.69 -4.11
N PRO A 311 4.36 -11.00 -3.61
CA PRO A 311 4.26 -10.39 -2.29
C PRO A 311 3.13 -9.34 -2.21
N PRO A 312 2.35 -9.26 -1.10
CA PRO A 312 1.13 -8.44 -1.02
C PRO A 312 1.29 -6.95 -1.35
N ARG A 313 2.44 -6.36 -1.02
CA ARG A 313 2.79 -4.96 -1.30
C ARG A 313 3.20 -4.69 -2.74
N MET A 314 3.46 -5.73 -3.53
CA MET A 314 3.87 -5.60 -4.92
C MET A 314 2.66 -5.33 -5.81
N ASP A 315 2.44 -4.05 -6.11
CA ASP A 315 1.47 -3.64 -7.11
C ASP A 315 1.96 -3.93 -8.55
N TYR A 316 1.16 -3.57 -9.54
CA TYR A 316 1.55 -3.78 -10.94
C TYR A 316 2.79 -2.96 -11.34
N ARG A 317 3.02 -1.77 -10.75
CA ARG A 317 4.16 -0.91 -11.09
C ARG A 317 5.46 -1.48 -10.56
N LEU A 318 5.46 -1.93 -9.30
CA LEU A 318 6.57 -2.61 -8.66
C LEU A 318 6.88 -3.95 -9.34
N TYR A 319 5.86 -4.72 -9.69
CA TYR A 319 6.02 -5.98 -10.41
C TYR A 319 6.68 -5.77 -11.78
N LEU A 320 6.23 -4.75 -12.52
CA LEU A 320 6.73 -4.42 -13.84
C LEU A 320 8.10 -3.73 -13.82
N GLY A 321 8.35 -2.94 -12.80
CA GLY A 321 9.50 -2.06 -12.66
C GLY A 321 9.35 -0.76 -13.45
N HIS A 322 9.86 0.33 -12.87
CA HIS A 322 9.78 1.70 -13.41
C HIS A 322 10.18 1.78 -14.89
N LYS A 323 11.33 1.20 -15.27
CA LYS A 323 11.82 1.28 -16.66
C LYS A 323 10.84 0.69 -17.68
N TYR A 324 10.20 -0.42 -17.35
CA TYR A 324 9.23 -1.06 -18.24
C TYR A 324 7.93 -0.25 -18.32
N VAL A 325 7.45 0.22 -17.17
CA VAL A 325 6.27 1.09 -17.05
C VAL A 325 6.45 2.38 -17.85
N THR A 326 7.57 3.07 -17.67
CA THR A 326 7.90 4.30 -18.40
C THR A 326 7.98 4.07 -19.90
N ALA A 327 8.59 2.96 -20.35
CA ALA A 327 8.69 2.63 -21.77
C ALA A 327 7.31 2.44 -22.42
N ILE A 328 6.40 1.69 -21.77
CA ILE A 328 5.03 1.51 -22.27
C ILE A 328 4.26 2.83 -22.28
N ARG A 329 4.34 3.60 -21.18
CA ARG A 329 3.63 4.88 -21.07
C ARG A 329 4.05 5.83 -22.19
N ASN A 330 5.35 6.02 -22.38
CA ASN A 330 5.90 6.89 -23.41
C ASN A 330 5.45 6.46 -24.82
N GLN A 331 5.45 5.15 -25.11
CA GLN A 331 4.96 4.62 -26.38
C GLN A 331 3.47 4.91 -26.62
N ARG A 332 2.65 4.87 -25.57
CA ARG A 332 1.18 5.08 -25.67
C ARG A 332 0.76 6.53 -25.72
N GLU A 333 1.42 7.36 -24.92
CA GLU A 333 1.19 8.81 -24.89
C GLU A 333 1.85 9.50 -26.09
N GLY A 334 2.75 8.80 -26.77
CA GLY A 334 3.52 9.29 -27.89
C GLY A 334 4.55 10.34 -27.50
N VAL A 335 5.11 10.18 -26.31
CA VAL A 335 6.07 11.10 -25.72
C VAL A 335 7.46 10.51 -25.87
N CYS A 336 8.34 11.21 -26.56
CA CYS A 336 9.77 10.96 -26.49
C CYS A 336 10.32 11.80 -25.34
N PRO A 337 11.01 11.20 -24.35
CA PRO A 337 11.64 11.98 -23.31
C PRO A 337 12.64 12.93 -23.98
N GLU A 338 12.39 14.23 -23.86
CA GLU A 338 13.35 15.23 -24.31
C GLU A 338 14.66 14.98 -23.56
N THR A 339 15.78 14.99 -24.27
CA THR A 339 17.11 15.04 -23.67
C THR A 339 17.30 16.45 -23.09
N SER A 340 16.46 16.87 -22.16
CA SER A 340 16.66 18.14 -21.47
C SER A 340 17.92 17.99 -20.61
N THR A 341 18.90 18.84 -20.89
CA THR A 341 20.11 19.01 -20.09
C THR A 341 19.82 19.61 -18.71
N ASP A 342 18.59 20.06 -18.48
CA ASP A 342 18.15 20.64 -17.21
C ASP A 342 17.49 19.63 -16.29
N CYS A 343 17.91 19.72 -15.04
CA CYS A 343 17.36 18.96 -13.94
C CYS A 343 15.93 19.42 -13.64
N GLU A 344 14.95 18.55 -13.89
CA GLU A 344 13.61 18.72 -13.33
C GLU A 344 13.66 18.88 -11.79
N PRO A 345 12.67 19.55 -11.19
CA PRO A 345 12.53 19.65 -9.74
C PRO A 345 12.60 18.27 -9.07
N VAL A 346 13.28 18.18 -7.93
CA VAL A 346 13.40 16.94 -7.17
C VAL A 346 12.15 16.77 -6.30
N LYS A 347 11.39 15.71 -6.52
CA LYS A 347 10.26 15.34 -5.65
C LYS A 347 10.74 14.66 -4.38
N TRP A 348 10.73 15.37 -3.27
CA TRP A 348 11.12 14.86 -1.96
C TRP A 348 9.96 14.13 -1.27
N CYS A 349 10.18 12.92 -0.78
CA CYS A 349 9.16 12.18 -0.03
C CYS A 349 9.25 12.47 1.47
N ALA A 350 8.23 13.15 2.01
CA ALA A 350 8.12 13.53 3.40
C ALA A 350 7.27 12.54 4.21
N LEU A 351 7.73 12.16 5.40
CA LEU A 351 7.04 11.22 6.28
C LEU A 351 5.93 11.90 7.10
N SER A 352 4.69 11.55 6.79
CA SER A 352 3.49 12.05 7.45
C SER A 352 3.36 13.59 7.39
N HIS A 353 2.46 14.15 8.20
CA HIS A 353 2.13 15.58 8.15
C HIS A 353 3.26 16.49 8.67
N HIS A 354 4.00 16.07 9.70
CA HIS A 354 5.03 16.90 10.32
C HIS A 354 6.20 17.18 9.37
N GLU A 355 6.71 16.16 8.67
CA GLU A 355 7.75 16.38 7.66
C GLU A 355 7.19 17.10 6.45
N ARG A 356 5.93 16.83 6.08
CA ARG A 356 5.29 17.50 4.93
C ARG A 356 5.30 19.01 5.08
N LEU A 357 4.97 19.54 6.25
CA LEU A 357 5.00 20.99 6.51
C LEU A 357 6.39 21.59 6.30
N LYS A 358 7.44 20.94 6.83
CA LYS A 358 8.83 21.39 6.64
C LYS A 358 9.26 21.27 5.18
N CYS A 359 8.82 20.23 4.48
CA CYS A 359 9.09 20.06 3.06
C CYS A 359 8.42 21.18 2.24
N ASP A 360 7.16 21.51 2.51
CA ASP A 360 6.45 22.56 1.78
C ASP A 360 7.13 23.93 1.99
N GLU A 361 7.62 24.21 3.21
CA GLU A 361 8.45 25.38 3.47
C GLU A 361 9.76 25.36 2.67
N TRP A 362 10.44 24.21 2.59
CA TRP A 362 11.63 24.03 1.77
C TRP A 362 11.34 24.27 0.28
N SER A 363 10.23 23.73 -0.23
CA SER A 363 9.80 23.87 -1.62
C SER A 363 9.65 25.33 -2.01
N VAL A 364 8.98 26.14 -1.19
CA VAL A 364 8.83 27.59 -1.40
C VAL A 364 10.18 28.29 -1.42
N ASN A 365 11.05 28.02 -0.43
CA ASN A 365 12.36 28.66 -0.33
C ASN A 365 13.33 28.23 -1.45
N SER A 366 13.16 27.02 -1.99
CA SER A 366 13.99 26.48 -3.07
C SER A 366 13.75 27.12 -4.44
N GLY A 367 12.69 27.95 -4.58
CA GLY A 367 12.31 28.55 -5.86
C GLY A 367 11.82 27.54 -6.89
N GLY A 368 11.21 26.43 -6.45
CA GLY A 368 10.71 25.36 -7.31
C GLY A 368 11.75 24.30 -7.69
N GLN A 369 12.93 24.26 -7.07
CA GLN A 369 13.89 23.16 -7.26
C GLN A 369 13.51 21.90 -6.50
N ILE A 370 12.70 22.03 -5.45
CA ILE A 370 12.18 20.94 -4.62
C ILE A 370 10.65 20.95 -4.69
N GLU A 371 10.07 19.78 -4.96
CA GLU A 371 8.65 19.50 -4.83
C GLU A 371 8.45 18.50 -3.70
N CYS A 372 7.25 18.46 -3.12
CA CYS A 372 6.98 17.59 -1.99
C CYS A 372 5.93 16.56 -2.33
N GLU A 373 6.23 15.32 -1.95
CA GLU A 373 5.33 14.18 -1.86
C GLU A 373 5.24 13.72 -0.41
N SER A 374 4.21 13.00 -0.03
CA SER A 374 4.12 12.43 1.32
C SER A 374 3.59 11.01 1.35
N ALA A 375 4.02 10.27 2.37
CA ALA A 375 3.52 8.94 2.69
C ALA A 375 3.44 8.75 4.23
N GLU A 376 2.69 7.75 4.69
CA GLU A 376 2.52 7.52 6.14
C GLU A 376 3.64 6.69 6.75
N THR A 377 4.33 5.85 5.97
CA THR A 377 5.48 5.06 6.41
C THR A 377 6.70 5.28 5.51
N THR A 378 7.88 4.96 6.03
CA THR A 378 9.14 5.04 5.26
C THR A 378 9.14 4.10 4.06
N GLU A 379 8.55 2.92 4.20
CA GLU A 379 8.45 1.93 3.11
C GLU A 379 7.53 2.42 1.99
N ASP A 380 6.39 3.05 2.32
CA ASP A 380 5.52 3.64 1.30
C ASP A 380 6.24 4.76 0.53
N CYS A 381 7.11 5.53 1.19
CA CYS A 381 7.97 6.49 0.50
C CYS A 381 9.01 5.81 -0.40
N ILE A 382 9.62 4.70 0.03
CA ILE A 382 10.52 3.91 -0.82
C ILE A 382 9.77 3.40 -2.05
N ASP A 383 8.55 2.89 -1.89
CA ASP A 383 7.71 2.42 -3.00
C ASP A 383 7.38 3.56 -3.97
N LYS A 384 7.02 4.75 -3.45
CA LYS A 384 6.84 5.96 -4.28
C LYS A 384 8.09 6.34 -5.05
N ILE A 385 9.28 6.24 -4.44
CA ILE A 385 10.55 6.52 -5.12
C ILE A 385 10.83 5.45 -6.18
N VAL A 386 10.60 4.18 -5.90
CA VAL A 386 10.78 3.10 -6.89
C VAL A 386 9.83 3.30 -8.08
N ASN A 387 8.60 3.72 -7.83
CA ASN A 387 7.56 3.91 -8.84
C ASN A 387 7.66 5.23 -9.62
N GLY A 388 8.54 6.16 -9.21
CA GLY A 388 8.68 7.46 -9.87
C GLY A 388 7.65 8.51 -9.46
N GLU A 389 6.89 8.26 -8.39
CA GLU A 389 5.99 9.25 -7.79
C GLU A 389 6.77 10.28 -6.96
N ALA A 390 7.83 9.82 -6.28
CA ALA A 390 8.84 10.66 -5.63
C ALA A 390 10.23 10.38 -6.21
N ASP A 391 11.22 11.20 -5.91
CA ASP A 391 12.59 11.08 -6.45
C ASP A 391 13.64 10.77 -5.38
N ALA A 392 13.49 11.31 -4.17
CA ALA A 392 14.47 11.14 -3.12
C ALA A 392 13.88 11.28 -1.70
N MET A 393 14.59 10.69 -0.73
CA MET A 393 14.43 10.94 0.70
C MET A 393 15.72 10.56 1.44
N SER A 394 15.91 11.06 2.67
CA SER A 394 16.96 10.56 3.57
C SER A 394 16.47 9.33 4.34
N LEU A 395 17.33 8.32 4.47
CA LEU A 395 17.02 7.05 5.12
C LEU A 395 18.08 6.65 6.15
N ASP A 396 17.62 6.03 7.24
CA ASP A 396 18.49 5.29 8.15
C ASP A 396 19.13 4.08 7.45
N GLY A 397 20.34 3.69 7.87
CA GLY A 397 21.09 2.59 7.26
C GLY A 397 20.32 1.27 7.10
N GLY A 398 19.39 0.96 8.00
CA GLY A 398 18.48 -0.17 7.86
C GLY A 398 17.51 -0.04 6.68
N HIS A 399 16.94 1.14 6.47
CA HIS A 399 16.07 1.42 5.33
C HIS A 399 16.86 1.64 4.03
N VAL A 400 18.12 2.09 4.09
CA VAL A 400 19.03 2.09 2.93
C VAL A 400 19.29 0.67 2.43
N TYR A 401 19.39 -0.31 3.34
CA TYR A 401 19.49 -1.72 2.97
C TYR A 401 18.22 -2.18 2.22
N ILE A 402 17.03 -1.82 2.72
CA ILE A 402 15.74 -2.12 2.07
C ILE A 402 15.66 -1.48 0.69
N ALA A 403 15.89 -0.17 0.62
CA ALA A 403 15.89 0.61 -0.60
C ALA A 403 16.87 0.06 -1.66
N GLY A 404 18.04 -0.40 -1.22
CA GLY A 404 19.04 -1.06 -2.07
C GLY A 404 18.54 -2.35 -2.71
N HIS A 405 17.85 -3.20 -1.96
CA HIS A 405 17.20 -4.40 -2.51
C HIS A 405 16.03 -4.06 -3.45
N CYS A 406 15.40 -2.90 -3.27
CA CYS A 406 14.40 -2.35 -4.20
C CYS A 406 15.02 -1.67 -5.43
N GLY A 407 16.36 -1.64 -5.56
CA GLY A 407 17.07 -1.10 -6.71
C GLY A 407 17.39 0.39 -6.65
N LEU A 408 17.17 1.04 -5.49
CA LEU A 408 17.61 2.42 -5.25
C LEU A 408 19.10 2.46 -4.91
N VAL A 409 19.73 3.61 -5.17
CA VAL A 409 21.16 3.83 -4.90
C VAL A 409 21.35 4.98 -3.92
N PRO A 410 22.33 4.90 -3.01
CA PRO A 410 22.69 6.02 -2.15
C PRO A 410 23.39 7.11 -2.97
N VAL A 411 23.03 8.37 -2.70
CA VAL A 411 23.44 9.54 -3.49
C VAL A 411 24.35 10.47 -2.68
N LEU A 412 23.91 10.81 -1.46
CA LEU A 412 24.63 11.65 -0.52
C LEU A 412 24.53 11.02 0.87
N ALA A 413 25.55 11.18 1.71
CA ALA A 413 25.52 10.78 3.11
C ALA A 413 25.36 11.98 4.03
N GLU A 414 24.57 11.84 5.09
CA GLU A 414 24.56 12.80 6.19
C GLU A 414 25.85 12.66 7.02
N ASN A 415 26.49 13.80 7.34
CA ASN A 415 27.69 13.85 8.18
C ASN A 415 27.36 14.52 9.52
N TYR A 416 27.95 14.05 10.63
CA TYR A 416 27.52 14.46 11.98
C TYR A 416 28.64 15.07 12.84
N GLU A 417 29.89 14.69 12.61
CA GLU A 417 31.06 15.15 13.36
C GLU A 417 31.76 16.33 12.67
N SER A 418 32.08 16.19 11.38
CA SER A 418 32.82 17.19 10.61
C SER A 418 31.88 18.18 9.92
N SER A 419 32.12 19.48 10.13
CA SER A 419 31.50 20.57 9.36
C SER A 419 32.22 20.87 8.05
N ASP A 420 33.36 20.21 7.80
CA ASP A 420 34.07 20.25 6.52
C ASP A 420 33.49 19.18 5.60
N CYS A 421 32.77 19.65 4.58
CA CYS A 421 31.91 18.84 3.71
C CYS A 421 32.63 18.34 2.45
N ASP A 422 33.88 18.77 2.24
CA ASP A 422 34.75 18.29 1.17
C ASP A 422 35.50 17.01 1.57
N LYS A 423 35.48 16.69 2.87
CA LYS A 423 36.04 15.44 3.41
C LYS A 423 35.18 14.24 3.03
N PRO A 424 35.79 13.04 2.95
CA PRO A 424 35.06 11.80 2.72
C PRO A 424 34.04 11.55 3.84
N ALA A 425 32.99 10.80 3.50
CA ALA A 425 31.93 10.44 4.45
C ALA A 425 32.51 9.78 5.70
N GLU A 426 31.96 10.14 6.86
CA GLU A 426 32.32 9.53 8.14
C GLU A 426 32.10 8.01 8.14
N GLU A 427 32.91 7.31 8.92
CA GLU A 427 32.84 5.85 9.09
C GLU A 427 31.57 5.37 9.84
N GLY A 428 30.70 6.28 10.28
CA GLY A 428 29.43 5.94 10.95
C GLY A 428 29.34 6.35 12.42
N TYR A 429 28.12 6.33 12.95
CA TYR A 429 27.81 6.62 14.36
C TYR A 429 27.78 5.35 15.23
N TYR A 430 27.72 5.50 16.55
CA TYR A 430 27.63 4.37 17.48
C TYR A 430 26.19 4.09 17.91
N ALA A 431 25.76 2.84 17.78
CA ALA A 431 24.51 2.33 18.35
C ALA A 431 24.73 1.87 19.80
N VAL A 432 23.90 2.33 20.73
CA VAL A 432 24.07 2.10 22.16
C VAL A 432 22.77 1.65 22.81
N ALA A 433 22.89 0.94 23.94
CA ALA A 433 21.78 0.62 24.82
C ALA A 433 21.89 1.49 26.09
N VAL A 434 20.89 2.34 26.32
CA VAL A 434 20.85 3.30 27.43
C VAL A 434 19.91 2.79 28.51
N VAL A 435 20.32 2.92 29.77
CA VAL A 435 19.54 2.56 30.96
C VAL A 435 19.60 3.66 32.00
N LYS A 436 18.63 3.66 32.93
CA LYS A 436 18.63 4.54 34.10
C LYS A 436 19.68 4.07 35.11
N LYS A 437 20.47 5.00 35.63
CA LYS A 437 21.47 4.74 36.69
C LYS A 437 20.82 4.29 38.00
N SER A 438 19.58 4.70 38.25
CA SER A 438 18.79 4.33 39.43
C SER A 438 18.48 2.84 39.56
N ASN A 439 18.58 2.06 38.47
CA ASN A 439 18.36 0.62 38.50
C ASN A 439 19.68 -0.12 38.19
N PRO A 440 20.53 -0.43 39.19
CA PRO A 440 21.85 -1.00 38.98
C PRO A 440 21.83 -2.45 38.50
N ASP A 441 20.74 -3.18 38.76
CA ASP A 441 20.64 -4.62 38.47
C ASP A 441 20.62 -4.92 36.97
N ILE A 442 20.20 -3.97 36.13
CA ILE A 442 20.08 -4.17 34.68
C ILE A 442 21.46 -4.14 34.01
N ASN A 443 21.76 -5.20 33.25
CA ASN A 443 22.92 -5.33 32.39
C ASN A 443 22.55 -6.06 31.08
N TRP A 444 23.49 -6.14 30.14
CA TRP A 444 23.25 -6.76 28.82
C TRP A 444 22.83 -8.23 28.89
N ASN A 445 23.24 -8.97 29.92
CA ASN A 445 23.00 -10.40 30.05
C ASN A 445 21.66 -10.73 30.72
N ASN A 446 20.97 -9.76 31.35
CA ASN A 446 19.70 -9.98 32.05
C ASN A 446 18.54 -9.13 31.52
N LEU A 447 18.55 -8.81 30.22
CA LEU A 447 17.49 -8.06 29.54
C LEU A 447 16.18 -8.83 29.37
N LYS A 448 16.17 -10.16 29.58
CA LYS A 448 14.96 -10.99 29.47
C LYS A 448 13.91 -10.52 30.49
N GLY A 449 12.67 -10.32 30.03
CA GLY A 449 11.54 -9.87 30.84
C GLY A 449 11.58 -8.37 31.21
N LYS A 450 12.54 -7.60 30.71
CA LYS A 450 12.59 -6.14 30.90
C LYS A 450 11.72 -5.41 29.89
N LYS A 451 11.49 -4.13 30.13
CA LYS A 451 10.73 -3.23 29.25
C LYS A 451 11.65 -2.51 28.26
N SER A 452 11.42 -2.66 26.96
CA SER A 452 12.31 -2.09 25.93
C SER A 452 11.69 -0.93 25.17
N CYS A 453 12.53 0.02 24.77
CA CYS A 453 12.18 1.18 23.95
C CYS A 453 13.04 1.23 22.69
N HIS A 454 12.41 1.33 21.54
CA HIS A 454 13.06 1.25 20.23
C HIS A 454 12.68 2.46 19.37
N THR A 455 13.59 2.91 18.51
CA THR A 455 13.31 4.03 17.60
C THR A 455 12.21 3.71 16.60
N ALA A 456 12.25 2.51 16.02
CA ALA A 456 11.26 1.87 15.16
C ALA A 456 11.83 0.52 14.70
N VAL A 457 10.95 -0.37 14.23
CA VAL A 457 11.33 -1.60 13.53
C VAL A 457 12.18 -1.27 12.28
N ASP A 458 13.11 -2.16 11.95
CA ASP A 458 14.05 -2.09 10.82
C ASP A 458 15.04 -0.90 10.80
N ARG A 459 15.06 -0.06 11.85
CA ARG A 459 16.11 0.96 12.04
C ARG A 459 17.39 0.35 12.63
N THR A 460 18.51 0.94 12.27
CA THR A 460 19.87 0.48 12.61
C THR A 460 20.09 0.31 14.11
N ALA A 461 20.08 1.41 14.86
CA ALA A 461 20.40 1.39 16.29
C ALA A 461 19.24 0.90 17.16
N GLY A 462 17.99 1.16 16.76
CA GLY A 462 16.81 0.79 17.52
C GLY A 462 16.36 -0.66 17.34
N TRP A 463 16.74 -1.32 16.23
CA TRP A 463 16.23 -2.65 15.90
C TRP A 463 17.32 -3.59 15.38
N ASN A 464 17.89 -3.32 14.20
CA ASN A 464 18.74 -4.28 13.49
C ASN A 464 19.96 -4.73 14.31
N ILE A 465 20.67 -3.78 14.92
CA ILE A 465 21.84 -4.09 15.77
C ILE A 465 21.41 -4.83 17.05
N PRO A 466 20.55 -4.27 17.93
CA PRO A 466 20.24 -4.92 19.19
C PRO A 466 19.50 -6.25 18.99
N MET A 467 18.54 -6.32 18.07
CA MET A 467 17.78 -7.55 17.82
C MET A 467 18.63 -8.60 17.10
N GLY A 468 19.60 -8.19 16.27
CA GLY A 468 20.59 -9.11 15.69
C GLY A 468 21.49 -9.76 16.73
N LEU A 469 21.98 -8.97 17.68
CA LEU A 469 22.75 -9.51 18.81
C LEU A 469 21.89 -10.43 19.69
N LEU A 470 20.63 -10.06 19.97
CA LEU A 470 19.73 -10.94 20.73
C LEU A 470 19.39 -12.22 19.98
N TYR A 471 19.11 -12.13 18.67
CA TYR A 471 18.81 -13.29 17.82
C TYR A 471 19.97 -14.30 17.85
N SER A 472 21.22 -13.83 17.81
CA SER A 472 22.39 -14.71 17.93
C SER A 472 22.45 -15.49 19.25
N LYS A 473 21.81 -14.99 20.32
CA LYS A 473 21.72 -15.65 21.63
C LYS A 473 20.49 -16.55 21.76
N ILE A 474 19.33 -16.11 21.30
CA ILE A 474 18.04 -16.80 21.53
C ILE A 474 17.61 -17.72 20.37
N ASN A 475 18.16 -17.50 19.17
CA ASN A 475 17.92 -18.27 17.95
C ASN A 475 16.44 -18.40 17.52
N HIS A 476 15.60 -17.42 17.85
CA HIS A 476 14.21 -17.30 17.39
C HIS A 476 13.78 -15.84 17.23
N CYS A 477 12.73 -15.58 16.46
CA CYS A 477 12.29 -14.23 16.10
C CYS A 477 11.23 -13.62 17.04
N ARG A 478 10.82 -14.36 18.08
CA ARG A 478 9.81 -13.95 19.06
C ARG A 478 10.42 -12.99 20.11
N PHE A 479 10.78 -11.78 19.67
CA PHE A 479 11.38 -10.76 20.54
C PHE A 479 10.38 -10.20 21.57
N ASP A 480 9.10 -10.26 21.23
CA ASP A 480 7.96 -9.91 22.06
C ASP A 480 7.69 -10.89 23.21
N GLU A 481 8.22 -12.12 23.13
CA GLU A 481 8.28 -13.05 24.27
C GLU A 481 9.57 -12.89 25.10
N PHE A 482 10.61 -12.27 24.52
CA PHE A 482 11.88 -12.03 25.23
C PHE A 482 11.78 -10.85 26.18
N PHE A 483 11.25 -9.72 25.70
CA PHE A 483 10.89 -8.56 26.53
C PHE A 483 9.49 -8.75 27.09
N SER A 484 9.21 -8.19 28.28
CA SER A 484 7.87 -8.33 28.87
C SER A 484 6.85 -7.44 28.17
N GLN A 485 7.24 -6.19 27.90
CA GLN A 485 6.46 -5.17 27.21
C GLN A 485 7.45 -4.20 26.53
N GLY A 486 7.01 -3.47 25.51
CA GLY A 486 7.87 -2.49 24.87
C GLY A 486 7.13 -1.40 24.12
N CYS A 487 7.90 -0.48 23.55
CA CYS A 487 7.46 0.33 22.43
C CYS A 487 8.46 0.19 21.26
N ALA A 488 8.01 -0.49 20.20
CA ALA A 488 8.70 -0.66 18.94
C ALA A 488 7.79 -0.21 17.79
N PRO A 489 7.79 1.09 17.44
CA PRO A 489 6.96 1.61 16.35
C PRO A 489 7.14 0.84 15.04
N GLY A 490 6.05 0.42 14.40
CA GLY A 490 6.05 -0.43 13.22
C GLY A 490 5.92 -1.93 13.48
N TYR A 491 5.91 -2.37 14.75
CA TYR A 491 5.65 -3.78 15.10
C TYR A 491 4.14 -4.10 15.07
N GLU A 492 3.80 -5.38 15.21
CA GLU A 492 2.40 -5.84 15.23
C GLU A 492 1.60 -5.18 16.38
N LYS A 493 0.49 -4.52 16.06
CA LYS A 493 -0.26 -3.65 17.00
C LYS A 493 -0.79 -4.38 18.24
N ASN A 494 -1.00 -5.69 18.15
CA ASN A 494 -1.48 -6.57 19.22
C ASN A 494 -0.35 -7.22 20.04
N SER A 495 0.91 -6.94 19.72
CA SER A 495 2.07 -7.50 20.42
C SER A 495 2.43 -6.71 21.68
N SER A 496 3.11 -7.37 22.62
CA SER A 496 3.67 -6.77 23.84
C SER A 496 4.62 -5.60 23.54
N LEU A 497 5.29 -5.61 22.39
CA LEU A 497 6.19 -4.54 21.94
C LEU A 497 5.49 -3.25 21.51
N CYS A 498 4.16 -3.21 21.48
CA CYS A 498 3.40 -1.97 21.24
C CYS A 498 2.65 -1.46 22.49
N GLU A 499 2.71 -2.17 23.61
CA GLU A 499 1.92 -1.84 24.81
C GLU A 499 2.35 -0.54 25.49
N LEU A 500 3.65 -0.21 25.47
CA LEU A 500 4.17 1.00 26.11
C LEU A 500 4.00 2.24 25.24
N CYS A 501 3.77 2.09 23.94
CA CYS A 501 3.68 3.19 22.98
C CYS A 501 2.59 4.23 23.31
N MET A 502 2.72 5.44 22.75
CA MET A 502 1.87 6.59 23.07
C MET A 502 1.46 7.42 21.83
N GLY A 503 0.33 8.10 21.95
CA GLY A 503 -0.16 9.00 20.89
C GLY A 503 -1.47 8.52 20.27
N PRO A 504 -2.03 9.30 19.34
CA PRO A 504 -3.34 9.05 18.74
C PRO A 504 -3.39 7.75 17.94
N VAL A 505 -2.27 7.36 17.31
CA VAL A 505 -2.13 6.10 16.57
C VAL A 505 -0.99 5.32 17.19
N LYS A 506 -1.32 4.47 18.17
CA LYS A 506 -0.34 3.67 18.90
C LYS A 506 0.52 2.83 17.95
N CYS A 507 1.83 2.84 18.19
CA CYS A 507 2.83 2.05 17.50
C CYS A 507 2.98 2.39 16.00
N ALA A 508 2.51 3.57 15.57
CA ALA A 508 2.71 4.04 14.20
C ALA A 508 4.20 4.35 13.92
N GLN A 509 4.71 3.96 12.75
CA GLN A 509 6.11 4.17 12.37
C GLN A 509 6.38 5.60 11.85
N ASN A 510 5.84 6.62 12.53
CA ASN A 510 6.01 8.02 12.17
C ASN A 510 5.81 8.94 13.37
N ASN A 511 5.99 10.25 13.17
CA ASN A 511 5.94 11.27 14.21
C ASN A 511 4.56 11.47 14.89
N LYS A 512 3.50 10.73 14.48
CA LYS A 512 2.22 10.69 15.22
C LYS A 512 2.33 9.83 16.49
N GLU A 513 3.34 8.95 16.58
CA GLU A 513 3.68 8.16 17.76
C GLU A 513 4.71 8.92 18.61
N GLY A 514 4.38 9.22 19.87
CA GLY A 514 5.21 10.08 20.72
C GLY A 514 6.54 9.45 21.16
N TYR A 515 6.67 8.13 21.04
CA TYR A 515 7.93 7.41 21.29
C TYR A 515 8.68 7.02 20.00
N TYR A 516 8.27 7.51 18.83
CA TYR A 516 8.99 7.30 17.58
C TYR A 516 10.31 8.07 17.51
N GLY A 517 11.31 7.47 16.85
CA GLY A 517 12.61 8.09 16.61
C GLY A 517 13.56 8.04 17.82
N TYR A 518 14.71 8.70 17.71
CA TYR A 518 15.74 8.67 18.76
C TYR A 518 15.26 9.34 20.04
N THR A 519 14.70 10.54 19.93
CA THR A 519 14.16 11.29 21.07
C THR A 519 12.98 10.57 21.71
N GLY A 520 12.06 10.02 20.91
CA GLY A 520 10.92 9.27 21.40
C GLY A 520 11.31 7.99 22.15
N ALA A 521 12.29 7.23 21.65
CA ALA A 521 12.79 6.04 22.34
C ALA A 521 13.46 6.38 23.68
N PHE A 522 14.19 7.50 23.75
CA PHE A 522 14.75 7.98 25.01
C PHE A 522 13.67 8.47 25.98
N ARG A 523 12.65 9.18 25.49
CA ARG A 523 11.48 9.56 26.27
C ARG A 523 10.74 8.35 26.84
N CYS A 524 10.59 7.29 26.04
CA CYS A 524 10.02 6.01 26.49
C CYS A 524 10.80 5.42 27.67
N LEU A 525 12.15 5.46 27.63
CA LEU A 525 12.99 5.01 28.75
C LEU A 525 12.75 5.87 30.01
N VAL A 526 12.63 7.19 29.86
CA VAL A 526 12.38 8.09 30.99
C VAL A 526 11.03 7.76 31.64
N GLU A 527 9.97 7.64 30.85
CA GLU A 527 8.59 7.55 31.36
C GLU A 527 8.15 6.12 31.73
N LYS A 528 8.59 5.07 31.01
CA LYS A 528 8.01 3.71 31.14
C LYS A 528 9.00 2.55 31.07
N GLY A 529 10.02 2.66 30.21
CA GLY A 529 10.93 1.57 29.88
C GLY A 529 12.07 1.36 30.87
N ASP A 530 12.77 0.25 30.67
CA ASP A 530 13.97 -0.14 31.41
C ASP A 530 15.24 0.09 30.59
N VAL A 531 15.17 -0.11 29.26
CA VAL A 531 16.27 0.08 28.31
C VAL A 531 15.79 0.78 27.04
N ALA A 532 16.58 1.72 26.52
CA ALA A 532 16.37 2.31 25.19
C ALA A 532 17.52 2.00 24.24
N PHE A 533 17.18 1.64 23.01
CA PHE A 533 18.15 1.41 21.94
C PHE A 533 18.19 2.61 20.99
N VAL A 534 19.28 3.37 21.03
CA VAL A 534 19.40 4.69 20.37
C VAL A 534 20.83 4.95 19.86
N LYS A 535 21.05 6.10 19.21
CA LYS A 535 22.40 6.58 18.86
C LYS A 535 23.08 7.18 20.10
N HIS A 536 24.41 7.12 20.13
CA HIS A 536 25.20 7.57 21.29
C HIS A 536 24.96 9.02 21.74
N GLN A 537 24.63 9.94 20.82
CA GLN A 537 24.42 11.35 21.16
C GLN A 537 23.03 11.65 21.77
N THR A 538 22.08 10.72 21.72
CA THR A 538 20.68 10.98 22.06
C THR A 538 20.49 11.50 23.49
N VAL A 539 21.25 10.98 24.46
CA VAL A 539 21.17 11.43 25.86
C VAL A 539 21.66 12.87 25.99
N LEU A 540 22.82 13.20 25.41
CA LEU A 540 23.39 14.54 25.44
C LEU A 540 22.47 15.57 24.78
N GLN A 541 21.81 15.18 23.68
CA GLN A 541 20.86 16.03 22.93
C GLN A 541 19.56 16.31 23.70
N ASN A 542 19.21 15.51 24.71
CA ASN A 542 17.93 15.59 25.43
C ASN A 542 18.08 15.82 26.94
N THR A 543 19.27 16.20 27.41
CA THR A 543 19.56 16.49 28.82
C THR A 543 20.30 17.82 28.96
N GLY A 544 20.42 18.33 30.19
CA GLY A 544 21.22 19.54 30.45
C GLY A 544 20.67 20.82 29.80
N GLY A 545 19.36 20.90 29.56
CA GLY A 545 18.70 22.06 28.93
C GLY A 545 18.73 22.07 27.40
N ASN A 546 19.29 21.05 26.74
CA ASN A 546 19.31 20.97 25.27
C ASN A 546 17.94 20.63 24.65
N ASN A 547 17.02 20.10 25.46
CA ASN A 547 15.62 19.89 25.08
C ASN A 547 14.70 20.64 26.05
N ASN A 548 13.92 21.58 25.50
CA ASN A 548 13.02 22.47 26.24
C ASN A 548 11.64 21.84 26.52
N ASP A 549 11.39 20.62 26.03
CA ASP A 549 10.15 19.91 26.31
C ASP A 549 9.98 19.65 27.81
N ALA A 550 8.73 19.70 28.28
CA ALA A 550 8.39 19.54 29.69
C ALA A 550 8.87 18.21 30.32
N TRP A 551 9.05 17.15 29.52
CA TRP A 551 9.52 15.85 30.00
C TRP A 551 11.05 15.76 30.13
N ALA A 552 11.80 16.65 29.46
CA ALA A 552 13.26 16.60 29.34
C ALA A 552 13.98 17.72 30.12
N ASN A 553 13.28 18.80 30.45
CA ASN A 553 13.83 20.02 31.05
C ASN A 553 14.74 19.82 32.28
N ASN A 554 14.46 18.82 33.11
CA ASN A 554 15.15 18.57 34.38
C ASN A 554 16.08 17.35 34.34
N LEU A 555 16.23 16.70 33.18
CA LEU A 555 17.05 15.49 33.05
C LEU A 555 18.54 15.83 33.04
N LYS A 556 19.33 15.08 33.81
CA LYS A 556 20.78 15.20 33.82
C LYS A 556 21.40 14.01 33.11
N GLU A 557 22.48 14.26 32.40
CA GLU A 557 23.26 13.21 31.72
C GLU A 557 23.69 12.10 32.70
N GLY A 558 24.13 12.48 33.90
CA GLY A 558 24.60 11.55 34.94
C GLY A 558 23.54 10.60 35.50
N ASP A 559 22.26 10.79 35.16
CA ASP A 559 21.16 9.90 35.54
C ASP A 559 21.09 8.64 34.66
N PHE A 560 21.89 8.58 33.59
CA PHE A 560 21.88 7.51 32.60
C PHE A 560 23.25 6.86 32.44
N GLN A 561 23.25 5.62 31.97
CA GLN A 561 24.45 4.83 31.67
C GLN A 561 24.25 3.99 30.42
N LEU A 562 25.35 3.54 29.83
CA LEU A 562 25.37 2.62 28.69
C LEU A 562 25.53 1.18 29.18
N LEU A 563 24.84 0.24 28.54
CA LEU A 563 25.09 -1.19 28.67
C LEU A 563 26.11 -1.62 27.62
N CYS A 564 27.19 -2.24 28.08
CA CYS A 564 28.23 -2.76 27.20
C CYS A 564 27.95 -4.25 26.90
N PRO A 565 28.34 -4.77 25.71
CA PRO A 565 28.11 -6.17 25.35
C PRO A 565 28.74 -7.20 26.31
N ASP A 566 29.80 -6.81 27.03
CA ASP A 566 30.48 -7.62 28.05
C ASP A 566 29.70 -7.72 29.39
N GLY A 567 28.59 -7.00 29.51
CA GLY A 567 27.76 -6.94 30.73
C GLY A 567 28.13 -5.80 31.68
N THR A 568 29.19 -5.04 31.41
CA THR A 568 29.55 -3.86 32.20
C THR A 568 28.66 -2.65 31.86
N ARG A 569 28.78 -1.60 32.68
CA ARG A 569 28.09 -0.32 32.48
C ARG A 569 29.09 0.82 32.51
N LYS A 570 28.95 1.77 31.59
CA LYS A 570 29.81 2.97 31.53
C LYS A 570 29.02 4.26 31.45
N ALA A 571 29.69 5.38 31.68
CA ALA A 571 29.09 6.70 31.49
C ALA A 571 28.71 6.91 30.01
N VAL A 572 27.72 7.77 29.75
CA VAL A 572 27.25 8.00 28.38
C VAL A 572 28.27 8.72 27.50
N THR A 573 29.22 9.46 28.09
CA THR A 573 30.39 10.03 27.39
C THR A 573 31.39 8.98 26.90
N GLU A 574 31.42 7.78 27.49
CA GLU A 574 32.39 6.73 27.17
C GLU A 574 31.92 5.79 26.05
N TYR A 575 30.97 6.25 25.22
CA TYR A 575 30.36 5.47 24.14
C TYR A 575 31.37 4.84 23.17
N LYS A 576 32.53 5.46 22.94
CA LYS A 576 33.60 4.89 22.08
C LYS A 576 34.19 3.58 22.62
N SER A 577 34.03 3.33 23.92
CA SER A 577 34.48 2.10 24.57
C SER A 577 33.32 1.19 25.02
N CYS A 578 32.07 1.63 24.86
CA CYS A 578 30.87 0.91 25.27
C CYS A 578 29.72 1.18 24.29
N TYR A 579 29.63 0.34 23.26
CA TYR A 579 28.62 0.40 22.21
C TYR A 579 28.27 -1.02 21.73
N LEU A 580 27.13 -1.16 21.05
CA LEU A 580 26.69 -2.45 20.52
C LEU A 580 27.36 -2.78 19.19
N ALA A 581 27.31 -1.83 18.26
CA ALA A 581 28.02 -1.88 16.98
C ALA A 581 28.13 -0.46 16.39
N ARG A 582 29.00 -0.33 15.39
CA ARG A 582 29.05 0.86 14.53
C ARG A 582 27.93 0.80 13.50
N ALA A 583 27.31 1.93 13.24
CA ALA A 583 26.17 2.10 12.37
C ALA A 583 26.52 3.04 11.22
N PRO A 584 26.23 2.69 9.96
CA PRO A 584 26.44 3.60 8.85
C PRO A 584 25.55 4.83 9.00
N ASN A 585 26.05 5.99 8.54
CA ASN A 585 25.30 7.23 8.57
C ASN A 585 24.03 7.14 7.71
N HIS A 586 23.07 8.03 7.95
CA HIS A 586 21.88 8.11 7.11
C HIS A 586 22.29 8.60 5.72
N ALA A 587 21.56 8.18 4.70
CA ALA A 587 21.86 8.54 3.32
C ALA A 587 20.60 8.92 2.55
N VAL A 588 20.77 9.89 1.67
CA VAL A 588 19.80 10.18 0.63
C VAL A 588 19.86 9.08 -0.41
N VAL A 589 18.72 8.48 -0.73
CA VAL A 589 18.60 7.48 -1.79
C VAL A 589 17.77 8.01 -2.96
N SER A 590 18.04 7.51 -4.17
CA SER A 590 17.26 7.83 -5.37
C SER A 590 17.37 6.69 -6.40
N ARG A 591 16.59 6.80 -7.49
CA ARG A 591 16.76 5.92 -8.66
C ARG A 591 18.07 6.25 -9.38
N LYS A 592 18.69 5.24 -10.02
CA LYS A 592 20.00 5.40 -10.67
C LYS A 592 20.00 6.56 -11.69
N GLU A 593 18.94 6.68 -12.48
CA GLU A 593 18.76 7.71 -13.50
C GLU A 593 18.62 9.14 -12.97
N LYS A 594 18.08 9.34 -11.75
CA LYS A 594 17.90 10.66 -11.13
C LYS A 594 19.04 11.01 -10.16
N SER A 595 19.92 10.06 -9.83
CA SER A 595 20.95 10.20 -8.80
C SER A 595 21.90 11.39 -9.04
N ALA A 596 22.35 11.61 -10.28
CA ALA A 596 23.20 12.76 -10.63
C ALA A 596 22.46 14.09 -10.42
N CYS A 597 21.17 14.12 -10.76
CA CYS A 597 20.34 15.31 -10.65
C CYS A 597 20.04 15.67 -9.19
N VAL A 598 19.59 14.67 -8.41
CA VAL A 598 19.36 14.80 -6.96
C VAL A 598 20.63 15.29 -6.25
N ARG A 599 21.79 14.74 -6.61
CA ARG A 599 23.08 15.18 -6.07
C ARG A 599 23.34 16.66 -6.34
N LYS A 600 23.21 17.09 -7.60
CA LYS A 600 23.44 18.49 -8.01
C LYS A 600 22.52 19.44 -7.26
N VAL A 601 21.22 19.13 -7.20
CA VAL A 601 20.22 19.98 -6.54
C VAL A 601 20.50 20.05 -5.04
N LEU A 602 20.69 18.93 -4.34
CA LEU A 602 20.88 18.94 -2.89
C LEU A 602 22.18 19.61 -2.43
N LEU A 603 23.27 19.48 -3.18
CA LEU A 603 24.53 20.19 -2.89
C LEU A 603 24.34 21.72 -3.01
N ASN A 604 23.56 22.19 -3.99
CA ASN A 604 23.21 23.61 -4.09
C ASN A 604 22.29 24.04 -2.94
N GLN A 605 21.25 23.26 -2.63
CA GLN A 605 20.29 23.56 -1.57
C GLN A 605 20.96 23.66 -0.20
N GLN A 606 21.91 22.77 0.15
CA GLN A 606 22.62 22.89 1.42
C GLN A 606 23.58 24.09 1.50
N THR A 607 24.04 24.62 0.36
CA THR A 607 24.88 25.82 0.35
C THR A 607 24.07 27.05 0.78
N GLN A 608 22.78 27.08 0.43
CA GLN A 608 21.85 28.16 0.77
C GLN A 608 21.22 27.98 2.16
N PHE A 609 20.81 26.74 2.51
CA PHE A 609 19.98 26.46 3.68
C PHE A 609 20.62 25.52 4.71
N GLY A 610 21.91 25.17 4.55
CA GLY A 610 22.64 24.28 5.44
C GLY A 610 23.01 24.94 6.79
N THR A 611 23.99 24.39 7.49
CA THR A 611 24.37 24.87 8.84
C THR A 611 25.06 26.23 8.87
N GLN A 612 25.38 26.82 7.72
CA GLN A 612 25.96 28.17 7.63
C GLN A 612 24.91 29.30 7.69
N ALA A 613 23.62 28.98 7.62
CA ALA A 613 22.55 29.96 7.82
C ALA A 613 22.56 30.47 9.27
N SER A 614 22.85 31.75 9.46
CA SER A 614 23.08 32.36 10.78
C SER A 614 21.81 32.60 11.60
N ASP A 615 20.65 32.71 10.94
CA ASP A 615 19.36 32.97 11.58
C ASP A 615 18.25 32.02 11.08
N CYS A 616 18.03 30.94 11.83
CA CYS A 616 16.95 29.97 11.56
C CYS A 616 15.57 30.41 12.07
N THR A 617 15.42 31.64 12.57
CA THR A 617 14.11 32.18 12.98
C THR A 617 13.44 33.01 11.90
N SER A 618 14.24 33.67 11.04
CA SER A 618 13.75 34.42 9.88
C SER A 618 13.99 33.73 8.53
N GLN A 619 14.89 32.75 8.48
CA GLN A 619 15.23 32.00 7.27
C GLN A 619 15.03 30.49 7.46
N PHE A 620 14.72 29.80 6.36
CA PHE A 620 14.59 28.36 6.35
C PHE A 620 15.94 27.67 6.58
N CYS A 621 15.97 26.72 7.52
CA CYS A 621 17.15 25.91 7.83
C CYS A 621 16.87 24.41 7.58
N LEU A 622 17.62 23.81 6.65
CA LEU A 622 17.39 22.45 6.18
C LEU A 622 17.65 21.40 7.25
N PHE A 623 18.74 21.54 8.02
CA PHE A 623 19.20 20.57 9.01
C PHE A 623 18.74 20.85 10.45
N ARG A 624 17.77 21.77 10.64
CA ARG A 624 17.12 21.98 11.93
C ARG A 624 15.64 21.71 11.83
N SER A 625 15.00 21.25 12.90
CA SER A 625 13.56 21.03 12.93
C SER A 625 12.93 21.60 14.20
N THR A 626 11.65 21.95 14.10
CA THR A 626 10.84 22.46 15.23
C THR A 626 10.51 21.37 16.24
N THR A 627 10.33 20.14 15.76
CA THR A 627 10.19 18.94 16.59
C THR A 627 11.55 18.23 16.68
N LYS A 628 11.70 17.07 16.03
CA LYS A 628 12.94 16.29 15.97
C LYS A 628 13.07 15.55 14.65
N ASP A 629 14.27 15.61 14.07
CA ASP A 629 14.73 14.83 12.91
C ASP A 629 13.77 14.85 11.68
N LEU A 630 13.15 16.01 11.38
CA LEU A 630 12.28 16.15 10.20
C LEU A 630 13.08 16.26 8.90
N LEU A 631 12.82 15.37 7.93
CA LEU A 631 13.51 15.22 6.62
C LEU A 631 14.96 14.71 6.71
N PHE A 632 15.74 15.32 7.61
CA PHE A 632 17.11 14.97 7.94
C PHE A 632 17.26 14.96 9.45
N ARG A 633 18.30 14.31 9.96
CA ARG A 633 18.61 14.41 11.40
C ARG A 633 19.03 15.82 11.79
N ASP A 634 18.64 16.24 13.00
CA ASP A 634 18.93 17.59 13.51
C ASP A 634 20.42 17.83 13.81
N ASP A 635 21.20 16.75 13.95
CA ASP A 635 22.64 16.81 14.15
C ASP A 635 23.45 16.74 12.84
N THR A 636 22.77 16.77 11.69
CA THR A 636 23.43 16.83 10.37
C THR A 636 24.22 18.13 10.23
N LYS A 637 25.52 18.01 9.95
CA LYS A 637 26.40 19.12 9.63
C LYS A 637 26.34 19.46 8.15
N CYS A 638 26.36 18.44 7.30
CA CYS A 638 26.14 18.60 5.86
C CYS A 638 25.92 17.26 5.16
N LEU A 639 25.64 17.34 3.87
CA LEU A 639 25.54 16.22 2.95
C LEU A 639 26.86 16.08 2.17
N VAL A 640 27.46 14.90 2.25
CA VAL A 640 28.75 14.59 1.60
C VAL A 640 28.52 13.77 0.33
N LYS A 641 29.27 14.12 -0.71
CA LYS A 641 29.26 13.41 -2.00
C LYS A 641 29.77 11.99 -1.83
N LEU A 642 28.97 11.02 -2.29
CA LEU A 642 29.41 9.64 -2.42
C LEU A 642 30.05 9.38 -3.79
N PRO A 643 30.97 8.39 -3.89
CA PRO A 643 31.52 7.94 -5.17
C PRO A 643 30.43 7.61 -6.19
N ASP A 644 30.71 7.84 -7.47
CA ASP A 644 29.80 7.44 -8.54
C ASP A 644 29.70 5.89 -8.61
N ASP A 645 28.50 5.39 -8.94
CA ASP A 645 28.16 3.95 -8.94
C ASP A 645 28.37 3.21 -7.61
N ILE A 646 28.37 3.93 -6.47
CA ILE A 646 28.32 3.30 -5.16
C ILE A 646 27.04 2.46 -5.01
N THR A 647 27.18 1.25 -4.47
CA THR A 647 26.04 0.38 -4.15
C THR A 647 25.71 0.48 -2.66
N TYR A 648 24.50 0.09 -2.28
CA TYR A 648 24.11 0.08 -0.87
C TYR A 648 25.01 -0.86 -0.05
N GLU A 649 25.50 -1.97 -0.61
CA GLU A 649 26.40 -2.87 0.13
C GLU A 649 27.75 -2.21 0.44
N LYS A 650 28.30 -1.48 -0.54
CA LYS A 650 29.56 -0.75 -0.36
C LYS A 650 29.39 0.41 0.62
N TYR A 651 28.28 1.14 0.54
CA TYR A 651 27.98 2.25 1.44
C TYR A 651 27.79 1.81 2.89
N LEU A 652 26.96 0.78 3.11
CA LEU A 652 26.67 0.28 4.45
C LEU A 652 27.83 -0.53 5.05
N GLY A 653 28.69 -1.08 4.20
CA GLY A 653 29.77 -1.98 4.58
C GLY A 653 29.30 -3.41 4.81
N MET A 654 30.14 -4.37 4.41
CA MET A 654 29.79 -5.81 4.43
C MET A 654 29.42 -6.33 5.83
N ASN A 655 30.05 -5.81 6.89
CA ASN A 655 29.74 -6.21 8.27
C ASN A 655 28.29 -5.89 8.65
N TYR A 656 27.81 -4.70 8.28
CA TYR A 656 26.42 -4.29 8.54
C TYR A 656 25.45 -5.09 7.67
N VAL A 657 25.75 -5.23 6.38
CA VAL A 657 24.95 -6.02 5.42
C VAL A 657 24.78 -7.46 5.90
N GLN A 658 25.85 -8.08 6.41
CA GLN A 658 25.79 -9.44 6.96
C GLN A 658 24.98 -9.49 8.25
N ALA A 659 25.12 -8.51 9.14
CA ALA A 659 24.36 -8.44 10.39
C ALA A 659 22.85 -8.31 10.13
N VAL A 660 22.45 -7.42 9.23
CA VAL A 660 21.05 -7.26 8.80
C VAL A 660 20.57 -8.48 8.00
N GLY A 661 21.45 -9.06 7.17
CA GLY A 661 21.17 -10.29 6.44
C GLY A 661 20.84 -11.47 7.37
N ASN A 662 21.49 -11.56 8.53
CA ASN A 662 21.23 -12.59 9.53
C ASN A 662 19.88 -12.38 10.24
N THR A 663 19.46 -11.13 10.49
CA THR A 663 18.15 -10.80 11.06
C THR A 663 17.00 -10.88 10.06
N ARG A 664 17.29 -11.04 8.75
CA ARG A 664 16.29 -11.17 7.69
C ARG A 664 15.27 -12.29 7.93
N LYS A 665 15.67 -13.37 8.60
CA LYS A 665 14.75 -14.47 8.99
C LYS A 665 13.63 -14.00 9.93
N CYS A 666 13.86 -12.90 10.63
CA CYS A 666 12.98 -12.33 11.65
C CYS A 666 12.29 -11.04 11.23
N SER A 667 12.54 -10.56 10.01
CA SER A 667 11.88 -9.33 9.56
C SER A 667 10.39 -9.57 9.32
N THR A 668 9.59 -8.74 9.96
CA THR A 668 8.13 -8.65 9.80
C THR A 668 7.75 -7.90 8.52
N SER A 669 8.54 -6.89 8.13
CA SER A 669 8.35 -6.14 6.87
C SER A 669 8.70 -6.92 5.60
N HIS A 670 9.56 -7.95 5.69
CA HIS A 670 10.19 -8.57 4.51
C HIS A 670 9.67 -9.95 4.08
N LYS A 671 8.61 -10.49 4.68
CA LYS A 671 7.85 -11.56 4.01
C LYS A 671 7.17 -11.06 2.73
N GLU A 672 6.99 -9.74 2.57
CA GLU A 672 6.07 -9.12 1.61
C GLU A 672 6.70 -8.24 0.52
N LEU A 673 8.03 -8.13 0.39
CA LEU A 673 8.64 -7.32 -0.70
C LEU A 673 9.81 -7.99 -1.45
N LEU A 674 10.53 -8.94 -0.84
CA LEU A 674 11.87 -9.34 -1.31
C LEU A 674 12.03 -10.80 -1.76
N GLN A 675 10.96 -11.51 -2.08
CA GLN A 675 11.07 -12.88 -2.60
C GLN A 675 11.56 -12.97 -4.06
N LEU A 676 11.61 -11.86 -4.81
CA LEU A 676 11.87 -11.90 -6.25
C LEU A 676 13.32 -11.55 -6.66
N ASN A 677 14.12 -10.87 -5.82
CA ASN A 677 15.45 -10.38 -6.22
C ASN A 677 16.66 -11.02 -5.53
N SER A 678 16.51 -11.99 -4.62
CA SER A 678 17.63 -12.38 -3.74
C SER A 678 17.73 -13.89 -3.48
N ARG A 679 18.28 -14.63 -4.46
CA ARG A 679 19.04 -15.88 -4.22
C ARG A 679 20.22 -15.98 -5.20
N LYS A 680 21.14 -15.02 -5.15
CA LYS A 680 22.51 -15.19 -5.64
C LYS A 680 23.46 -14.76 -4.53
N THR A 681 23.68 -15.65 -3.57
CA THR A 681 24.87 -15.71 -2.69
C THR A 681 24.60 -16.79 -1.65
N ASN A 682 25.10 -18.00 -1.91
CA ASN A 682 25.57 -18.97 -0.91
C ASN A 682 26.06 -20.21 -1.66
N THR A 683 27.19 -20.07 -2.34
CA THR A 683 28.10 -21.18 -2.66
C THR A 683 29.33 -21.00 -1.81
N LEU A 684 29.39 -21.73 -0.70
CA LEU A 684 30.60 -22.28 -0.08
C LEU A 684 30.12 -23.22 1.03
N GLY A 685 30.70 -24.41 1.01
CA GLY A 685 30.00 -25.64 1.33
C GLY A 685 30.03 -26.03 2.80
N HIS A 686 29.16 -26.97 3.14
CA HIS A 686 29.44 -27.92 4.20
C HIS A 686 28.91 -29.32 3.83
N VAL A 687 29.82 -30.25 4.00
CA VAL A 687 29.73 -31.69 3.74
C VAL A 687 28.67 -32.29 4.65
N ALA A 688 27.78 -33.08 4.06
CA ALA A 688 26.78 -33.87 4.77
C ALA A 688 27.44 -35.04 5.51
N LEU A 689 27.10 -35.22 6.78
CA LEU A 689 27.26 -36.48 7.51
C LEU A 689 25.88 -36.89 8.03
N ALA A 690 25.47 -38.09 7.61
CA ALA A 690 24.19 -38.70 7.89
C ALA A 690 24.25 -39.65 9.09
N ALA A 691 23.19 -39.65 9.90
CA ALA A 691 22.69 -40.75 10.74
C ALA A 691 21.23 -40.39 11.08
N GLY A 692 20.18 -41.09 10.63
CA GLY A 692 19.71 -42.42 11.10
C GLY A 692 19.20 -42.29 12.54
N ILE A 693 17.96 -42.55 12.97
CA ILE A 693 16.91 -43.56 12.64
C ILE A 693 15.55 -43.07 13.31
N PRO A 694 14.42 -43.82 13.43
CA PRO A 694 13.24 -43.94 12.56
C PRO A 694 11.88 -43.38 13.09
N ARG A 695 10.89 -43.42 12.18
CA ARG A 695 9.42 -43.30 12.35
C ARG A 695 8.75 -44.56 12.95
N ALA A 696 7.65 -44.36 13.70
CA ALA A 696 6.47 -45.25 13.84
C ALA A 696 5.27 -44.37 14.31
N THR A 697 4.18 -44.12 13.56
CA THR A 697 2.96 -44.91 13.23
C THR A 697 2.05 -45.33 14.40
N SER A 698 0.87 -44.70 14.53
CA SER A 698 -0.49 -45.30 14.56
C SER A 698 -1.50 -44.26 15.10
N MET A 699 -2.51 -43.82 14.34
CA MET A 699 -3.88 -44.35 14.24
C MET A 699 -4.71 -44.34 15.55
N ALA A 700 -5.91 -43.78 15.41
CA ALA A 700 -6.90 -43.48 16.43
C ALA A 700 -7.72 -44.70 16.89
N SER A 701 -8.26 -44.65 18.11
CA SER A 701 -9.68 -44.96 18.37
C SER A 701 -10.14 -44.38 19.72
N VAL A 702 -11.45 -44.13 19.75
CA VAL A 702 -12.30 -43.51 20.76
C VAL A 702 -12.45 -44.39 22.00
N ASP A 703 -12.45 -43.79 23.21
CA ASP A 703 -13.40 -44.16 24.25
C ASP A 703 -13.59 -43.10 25.34
N THR A 704 -14.83 -43.03 25.78
CA THR A 704 -15.47 -42.09 26.70
C THR A 704 -15.07 -42.37 28.15
N TRP A 705 -14.94 -41.37 29.03
CA TRP A 705 -15.47 -41.31 30.43
C TRP A 705 -14.88 -40.13 31.23
N ARG A 706 -15.79 -39.31 31.78
CA ARG A 706 -15.76 -38.51 33.03
C ARG A 706 -14.63 -37.48 33.25
N LEU A 707 -15.04 -36.21 33.16
CA LEU A 707 -14.42 -35.05 33.80
C LEU A 707 -14.44 -35.19 35.33
N GLY A 708 -13.26 -35.17 35.94
CA GLY A 708 -13.03 -34.88 37.35
C GLY A 708 -12.20 -33.61 37.45
N ASP A 709 -12.80 -32.61 38.10
CA ASP A 709 -12.30 -31.26 38.33
C ASP A 709 -11.24 -31.21 39.44
N GLY A 710 -10.31 -30.24 39.38
CA GLY A 710 -9.36 -30.02 40.45
C GLY A 710 -8.19 -29.10 40.14
N GLY A 711 -8.29 -27.84 40.58
CA GLY A 711 -7.11 -27.05 40.98
C GLY A 711 -7.24 -25.53 40.86
N GLY A 712 -7.61 -24.85 41.94
CA GLY A 712 -7.54 -23.38 42.01
C GLY A 712 -8.10 -22.76 43.28
N GLY A 713 -7.58 -23.13 44.45
CA GLY A 713 -7.92 -22.50 45.73
C GLY A 713 -7.13 -21.22 45.97
N ALA A 714 -7.84 -20.11 46.21
CA ALA A 714 -7.31 -18.92 46.90
C ALA A 714 -8.42 -17.93 47.34
N PHE A 715 -9.61 -18.37 47.80
CA PHE A 715 -10.59 -17.44 48.40
C PHE A 715 -11.54 -18.06 49.44
N GLN A 716 -11.42 -19.36 49.70
CA GLN A 716 -12.41 -20.12 50.48
C GLN A 716 -12.50 -19.75 51.98
N PRO A 717 -11.40 -19.49 52.73
CA PRO A 717 -11.52 -19.23 54.17
C PRO A 717 -12.17 -17.88 54.50
N TYR A 718 -12.07 -16.90 53.59
CA TYR A 718 -12.64 -15.56 53.79
C TYR A 718 -14.15 -15.54 53.52
N LEU A 719 -14.61 -16.34 52.54
CA LEU A 719 -16.03 -16.48 52.22
C LEU A 719 -16.81 -17.17 53.33
N ASP A 720 -16.21 -18.15 54.03
CA ASP A 720 -16.87 -18.85 55.13
C ASP A 720 -17.03 -17.95 56.38
N SER A 721 -16.09 -17.04 56.63
CA SER A 721 -16.20 -16.03 57.70
C SER A 721 -17.29 -14.98 57.42
N LEU A 722 -17.42 -14.54 56.16
CA LEU A 722 -18.47 -13.61 55.74
C LEU A 722 -19.86 -14.27 55.73
N ARG A 723 -19.93 -15.57 55.46
CA ARG A 723 -21.18 -16.35 55.46
C ARG A 723 -21.75 -16.49 56.87
N GLN A 724 -20.90 -16.63 57.89
CA GLN A 724 -21.35 -16.71 59.29
C GLN A 724 -21.88 -15.39 59.83
N GLU A 725 -21.31 -14.23 59.45
CA GLU A 725 -21.85 -12.93 59.87
C GLU A 725 -23.16 -12.57 59.15
N LEU A 726 -23.34 -12.99 57.89
CA LEU A 726 -24.55 -12.70 57.12
C LEU A 726 -25.76 -13.56 57.49
N GLN A 727 -25.58 -14.68 58.20
CA GLN A 727 -26.67 -15.53 58.69
C GLN A 727 -27.33 -15.04 59.99
N GLN A 728 -26.75 -14.04 60.68
CA GLN A 728 -27.31 -13.46 61.91
C GLN A 728 -28.21 -12.24 61.71
N ARG A 729 -28.49 -11.83 60.45
CA ARG A 729 -29.42 -10.74 60.15
C ARG A 729 -30.64 -11.25 59.37
N ASP A 730 -31.80 -10.77 59.82
CA ASP A 730 -33.14 -11.17 59.38
C ASP A 730 -33.24 -11.32 57.84
N PRO A 731 -33.59 -12.51 57.31
CA PRO A 731 -33.58 -12.80 55.88
C PRO A 731 -34.52 -11.91 55.05
N ALA A 732 -35.53 -11.30 55.69
CA ALA A 732 -36.39 -10.31 55.05
C ALA A 732 -35.65 -8.98 54.76
N LEU A 733 -34.70 -8.59 55.62
CA LEU A 733 -34.00 -7.31 55.51
C LEU A 733 -32.86 -7.36 54.49
N LEU A 734 -32.20 -8.51 54.38
CA LEU A 734 -31.18 -8.79 53.36
C LEU A 734 -31.78 -8.88 51.95
N SER A 735 -32.95 -9.52 51.81
CA SER A 735 -33.64 -9.60 50.51
C SER A 735 -34.13 -8.23 50.03
N VAL A 736 -34.64 -7.38 50.92
CA VAL A 736 -35.01 -6.00 50.61
C VAL A 736 -33.78 -5.15 50.25
N ALA A 737 -32.67 -5.29 50.98
CA ALA A 737 -31.44 -4.56 50.68
C ALA A 737 -30.84 -4.94 49.31
N VAL A 738 -30.83 -6.23 48.96
CA VAL A 738 -30.36 -6.72 47.66
C VAL A 738 -31.30 -6.28 46.53
N ALA A 739 -32.62 -6.30 46.75
CA ALA A 739 -33.59 -5.79 45.79
C ALA A 739 -33.42 -4.28 45.56
N LEU A 740 -33.23 -3.50 46.63
CA LEU A 740 -32.97 -2.06 46.53
C LEU A 740 -31.65 -1.77 45.82
N LEU A 741 -30.59 -2.55 46.09
CA LEU A 741 -29.29 -2.38 45.46
C LEU A 741 -29.32 -2.79 43.98
N ALA A 742 -30.09 -3.82 43.62
CA ALA A 742 -30.34 -4.19 42.22
C ALA A 742 -31.15 -3.12 41.48
N VAL A 743 -32.15 -2.50 42.13
CA VAL A 743 -32.91 -1.36 41.58
C VAL A 743 -32.01 -0.12 41.45
N LEU A 744 -31.14 0.14 42.42
CA LEU A 744 -30.20 1.26 42.37
C LEU A 744 -29.15 1.07 41.28
N LEU A 745 -28.62 -0.15 41.13
CA LEU A 745 -27.68 -0.49 40.05
C LEU A 745 -28.37 -0.47 38.69
N THR A 746 -29.62 -0.92 38.57
CA THR A 746 -30.37 -0.80 37.31
C THR A 746 -30.75 0.64 37.01
N LEU A 747 -31.08 1.48 38.00
CA LEU A 747 -31.33 2.91 37.80
C LEU A 747 -30.04 3.67 37.47
N VAL A 748 -28.90 3.32 38.07
CA VAL A 748 -27.59 3.89 37.73
C VAL A 748 -27.15 3.42 36.34
N PHE A 749 -27.35 2.15 36.01
CA PHE A 749 -27.10 1.60 34.67
C PHE A 749 -28.03 2.26 33.65
N TRP A 750 -29.31 2.45 33.96
CA TRP A 750 -30.26 3.11 33.07
C TRP A 750 -29.99 4.60 32.97
N LYS A 751 -29.51 5.27 34.03
CA LYS A 751 -29.04 6.66 33.99
C LYS A 751 -27.72 6.79 33.25
N PHE A 752 -26.84 5.79 33.28
CA PHE A 752 -25.58 5.75 32.52
C PHE A 752 -25.83 5.44 31.03
N VAL A 753 -26.81 4.58 30.74
CA VAL A 753 -27.27 4.24 29.39
C VAL A 753 -28.13 5.37 28.80
N TRP A 754 -28.96 6.07 29.59
CA TRP A 754 -29.67 7.29 29.16
C TRP A 754 -28.80 8.55 29.16
N SER A 755 -27.71 8.59 29.95
CA SER A 755 -26.69 9.66 29.90
C SER A 755 -25.81 9.55 28.65
N ARG A 756 -25.86 8.44 27.90
CA ARG A 756 -25.34 8.33 26.54
C ARG A 756 -26.39 8.70 25.49
N LYS A 757 -27.19 9.74 25.74
CA LYS A 757 -27.68 10.56 24.62
C LYS A 757 -26.47 11.30 24.06
N SER A 758 -25.82 10.70 23.07
CA SER A 758 -24.90 11.41 22.19
C SER A 758 -25.64 12.63 21.65
N SER A 759 -25.29 13.81 22.16
CA SER A 759 -25.63 15.07 21.51
C SER A 759 -24.98 15.01 20.14
N GLN A 760 -25.74 14.63 19.10
CA GLN A 760 -25.26 14.68 17.72
C GLN A 760 -24.97 16.14 17.42
N ARG A 761 -23.69 16.48 17.23
CA ARG A 761 -23.20 17.83 16.92
C ARG A 761 -22.53 17.93 15.55
N ALA A 762 -22.44 16.82 14.80
CA ALA A 762 -21.72 16.79 13.53
C ALA A 762 -22.54 17.35 12.37
N VAL A 763 -21.90 18.16 11.53
CA VAL A 763 -22.42 18.64 10.24
C VAL A 763 -21.50 18.11 9.15
N LEU A 764 -22.06 17.31 8.24
CA LEU A 764 -21.28 16.69 7.17
C LEU A 764 -21.28 17.58 5.92
N LEU A 765 -20.11 17.88 5.37
CA LEU A 765 -19.97 18.51 4.06
C LEU A 765 -19.75 17.41 3.02
N ALA A 766 -20.75 17.17 2.17
CA ALA A 766 -20.74 16.14 1.14
C ALA A 766 -20.88 16.78 -0.26
N GLY A 767 -20.41 16.11 -1.31
CA GLY A 767 -20.51 16.58 -2.70
C GLY A 767 -19.36 16.06 -3.57
N LEU A 768 -19.45 16.25 -4.89
CA LEU A 768 -18.42 15.80 -5.85
C LEU A 768 -17.06 16.47 -5.63
N CYS A 769 -16.01 15.95 -6.28
CA CYS A 769 -14.72 16.66 -6.38
C CYS A 769 -14.92 18.07 -6.93
N ASP A 770 -14.02 18.98 -6.55
CA ASP A 770 -14.00 20.37 -7.00
C ASP A 770 -15.22 21.24 -6.65
N SER A 771 -16.28 20.72 -6.01
CA SER A 771 -17.42 21.54 -5.57
C SER A 771 -17.10 22.58 -4.49
N GLY A 772 -15.89 22.53 -3.94
CA GLY A 772 -15.37 23.53 -2.99
C GLY A 772 -15.66 23.23 -1.51
N LYS A 773 -15.98 21.98 -1.17
CA LYS A 773 -16.22 21.52 0.22
C LYS A 773 -15.10 21.89 1.19
N THR A 774 -13.86 21.56 0.82
CA THR A 774 -12.66 21.78 1.66
C THR A 774 -12.35 23.26 1.79
N LEU A 775 -12.51 24.04 0.72
CA LEU A 775 -12.38 25.49 0.77
C LEU A 775 -13.45 26.10 1.70
N LEU A 776 -14.69 25.64 1.60
CA LEU A 776 -15.80 26.07 2.47
C LEU A 776 -15.54 25.71 3.94
N PHE A 777 -15.02 24.50 4.21
CA PHE A 777 -14.60 24.04 5.53
C PHE A 777 -13.54 24.96 6.13
N VAL A 778 -12.45 25.23 5.40
CA VAL A 778 -11.38 26.12 5.85
C VAL A 778 -11.89 27.54 6.08
N ARG A 779 -12.75 28.04 5.19
CA ARG A 779 -13.30 29.39 5.27
C ARG A 779 -14.20 29.56 6.50
N LEU A 780 -15.05 28.58 6.81
CA LEU A 780 -15.90 28.58 8.01
C LEU A 780 -15.08 28.56 9.31
N LEU A 781 -13.91 27.91 9.32
CA LEU A 781 -13.09 27.78 10.53
C LEU A 781 -12.13 28.94 10.74
N THR A 782 -11.57 29.48 9.65
CA THR A 782 -10.45 30.43 9.72
C THR A 782 -10.81 31.82 9.22
N GLY A 783 -11.91 31.99 8.49
CA GLY A 783 -12.26 33.22 7.78
C GLY A 783 -11.35 33.53 6.57
N HIS A 784 -10.28 32.76 6.35
CA HIS A 784 -9.26 33.02 5.34
C HIS A 784 -9.36 32.08 4.13
N TYR A 785 -8.83 32.53 2.99
CA TYR A 785 -8.77 31.75 1.74
C TYR A 785 -7.53 30.87 1.80
N ARG A 786 -7.65 29.63 1.33
CA ARG A 786 -6.50 28.74 1.10
C ARG A 786 -6.72 27.98 -0.19
N ASP A 787 -5.67 27.77 -0.95
CA ASP A 787 -5.73 26.82 -2.05
C ASP A 787 -5.91 25.41 -1.49
N THR A 788 -6.90 24.70 -2.02
CA THR A 788 -7.28 23.37 -1.55
C THR A 788 -7.15 22.35 -2.67
N GLN A 789 -6.62 21.17 -2.34
CA GLN A 789 -6.59 20.00 -3.22
C GLN A 789 -7.70 19.02 -2.84
N THR A 790 -7.89 17.96 -3.62
CA THR A 790 -8.89 16.93 -3.36
C THR A 790 -8.60 16.18 -2.05
N SER A 791 -9.52 16.30 -1.07
CA SER A 791 -9.40 15.59 0.21
C SER A 791 -9.43 14.07 0.02
N ILE A 792 -8.40 13.38 0.54
CA ILE A 792 -8.27 11.91 0.53
C ILE A 792 -8.76 11.30 1.86
N THR A 793 -8.87 12.10 2.92
CA THR A 793 -9.39 11.71 4.24
C THR A 793 -10.39 12.74 4.77
N ASP A 794 -11.20 12.36 5.76
CA ASP A 794 -12.09 13.31 6.44
C ASP A 794 -11.30 14.36 7.23
N SER A 795 -11.76 15.61 7.21
CA SER A 795 -11.24 16.68 8.07
C SER A 795 -12.33 17.10 9.06
N SER A 796 -12.06 17.02 10.36
CA SER A 796 -13.03 17.38 11.39
C SER A 796 -12.53 18.53 12.26
N ALA A 797 -13.37 19.52 12.52
CA ALA A 797 -13.03 20.63 13.42
C ALA A 797 -14.27 21.17 14.16
N VAL A 798 -14.03 21.78 15.31
CA VAL A 798 -15.10 22.42 16.10
C VAL A 798 -15.36 23.82 15.55
N TYR A 799 -16.56 24.05 15.03
CA TYR A 799 -17.05 25.35 14.58
C TYR A 799 -17.80 26.05 15.73
N LYS A 800 -17.31 27.22 16.12
CA LYS A 800 -17.97 28.07 17.12
C LYS A 800 -18.99 28.94 16.40
N VAL A 801 -20.27 28.75 16.72
CA VAL A 801 -21.32 29.56 16.13
C VAL A 801 -21.24 30.97 16.70
N ASN A 802 -21.29 31.97 15.83
CA ASN A 802 -21.25 33.38 16.18
C ASN A 802 -22.62 33.83 16.74
N ASN A 803 -22.98 33.34 17.93
CA ASN A 803 -24.27 33.61 18.57
C ASN A 803 -24.11 33.71 20.10
N ASN A 804 -24.94 34.51 20.78
CA ASN A 804 -24.85 34.86 22.21
C ASN A 804 -24.97 33.67 23.20
N ARG A 805 -25.08 32.43 22.72
CA ARG A 805 -25.36 31.21 23.51
C ARG A 805 -24.20 30.22 23.62
N GLY A 806 -23.04 30.48 22.98
CA GLY A 806 -21.85 29.61 23.13
C GLY A 806 -21.98 28.19 22.56
N ASN A 807 -22.91 27.94 21.64
CA ASN A 807 -23.08 26.64 20.99
C ASN A 807 -21.98 26.37 19.95
N SER A 808 -21.41 25.16 19.97
CA SER A 808 -20.46 24.67 18.96
C SER A 808 -21.02 23.49 18.15
N LEU A 809 -20.63 23.41 16.88
CA LEU A 809 -20.88 22.28 15.98
C LEU A 809 -19.55 21.62 15.63
N THR A 810 -19.58 20.37 15.17
CA THR A 810 -18.40 19.70 14.60
C THR A 810 -18.59 19.63 13.09
N LEU A 811 -17.84 20.44 12.34
CA LEU A 811 -17.83 20.33 10.88
C LEU A 811 -16.96 19.15 10.48
N ILE A 812 -17.44 18.35 9.54
CA ILE A 812 -16.70 17.21 8.97
C ILE A 812 -16.72 17.34 7.44
N ASP A 813 -15.57 17.63 6.83
CA ASP A 813 -15.36 17.61 5.38
C ASP A 813 -15.17 16.17 4.90
N LEU A 814 -16.02 15.71 3.97
CA LEU A 814 -15.94 14.36 3.41
C LEU A 814 -15.20 14.37 2.06
N PRO A 815 -14.32 13.38 1.79
CA PRO A 815 -13.71 13.18 0.49
C PRO A 815 -14.72 13.15 -0.66
N GLY A 816 -14.45 13.94 -1.71
CA GLY A 816 -15.33 14.03 -2.88
C GLY A 816 -15.08 12.94 -3.94
N HIS A 817 -13.97 12.20 -3.83
CA HIS A 817 -13.57 11.20 -4.83
C HIS A 817 -14.53 10.01 -4.86
N GLU A 818 -14.83 9.48 -6.04
CA GLU A 818 -15.86 8.43 -6.24
C GLU A 818 -15.60 7.17 -5.41
N SER A 819 -14.34 6.72 -5.36
CA SER A 819 -13.94 5.54 -4.59
C SER A 819 -14.06 5.69 -3.06
N LEU A 820 -14.09 6.92 -2.53
CA LEU A 820 -14.03 7.20 -1.10
C LEU A 820 -15.36 7.72 -0.53
N ARG A 821 -16.12 8.49 -1.32
CA ARG A 821 -17.25 9.29 -0.82
C ARG A 821 -18.32 8.48 -0.07
N LEU A 822 -18.63 7.26 -0.52
CA LEU A 822 -19.65 6.39 0.13
C LEU A 822 -19.12 5.77 1.43
N GLN A 823 -17.87 5.31 1.44
CA GLN A 823 -17.23 4.73 2.64
C GLN A 823 -17.20 5.74 3.79
N PHE A 824 -16.84 6.99 3.49
CA PHE A 824 -16.79 8.06 4.50
C PHE A 824 -18.19 8.54 4.91
N LEU A 825 -19.15 8.59 3.97
CA LEU A 825 -20.56 8.87 4.30
C LEU A 825 -21.10 7.83 5.29
N ASP A 826 -20.88 6.54 5.03
CA ASP A 826 -21.32 5.45 5.91
C ASP A 826 -20.69 5.52 7.31
N ARG A 827 -19.43 5.93 7.38
CA ARG A 827 -18.71 6.10 8.65
C ARG A 827 -19.29 7.22 9.53
N PHE A 828 -19.79 8.30 8.93
CA PHE A 828 -20.19 9.51 9.66
C PHE A 828 -21.71 9.75 9.72
N LYS A 829 -22.53 9.09 8.87
CA LYS A 829 -23.98 9.33 8.77
C LYS A 829 -24.73 9.17 10.10
N SER A 830 -24.33 8.21 10.96
CA SER A 830 -24.98 8.00 12.27
C SER A 830 -24.74 9.12 13.28
N SER A 831 -23.72 9.94 13.07
CA SER A 831 -23.33 11.05 13.97
C SER A 831 -23.90 12.39 13.50
N ALA A 832 -24.45 12.44 12.29
CA ALA A 832 -24.88 13.67 11.63
C ALA A 832 -26.13 14.28 12.27
N ARG A 833 -26.02 15.53 12.71
CA ARG A 833 -27.12 16.43 13.03
C ARG A 833 -27.66 17.12 11.78
N ALA A 834 -26.77 17.40 10.83
CA ALA A 834 -27.09 18.04 9.57
C ALA A 834 -26.14 17.59 8.44
N VAL A 835 -26.61 17.69 7.20
CA VAL A 835 -25.84 17.44 5.97
C VAL A 835 -25.91 18.68 5.09
N VAL A 836 -24.74 19.18 4.69
CA VAL A 836 -24.58 20.24 3.69
C VAL A 836 -24.00 19.60 2.44
N PHE A 837 -24.83 19.46 1.42
CA PHE A 837 -24.45 18.92 0.13
C PHE A 837 -24.01 20.06 -0.79
N VAL A 838 -22.72 20.15 -1.09
CA VAL A 838 -22.09 21.24 -1.84
C VAL A 838 -22.04 20.90 -3.32
N VAL A 839 -22.63 21.77 -4.13
CA VAL A 839 -22.73 21.64 -5.60
C VAL A 839 -21.89 22.72 -6.26
N ASP A 840 -21.12 22.37 -7.29
CA ASP A 840 -20.45 23.35 -8.16
C ASP A 840 -21.48 23.96 -9.11
N SER A 841 -21.91 25.19 -8.85
CA SER A 841 -22.88 25.88 -9.69
C SER A 841 -22.37 26.21 -11.10
N ALA A 842 -21.06 26.33 -11.29
CA ALA A 842 -20.46 26.66 -12.59
C ALA A 842 -20.30 25.43 -13.49
N ALA A 843 -19.95 24.28 -12.93
CA ALA A 843 -19.80 23.02 -13.65
C ALA A 843 -21.10 22.19 -13.73
N PHE A 844 -22.15 22.57 -12.98
CA PHE A 844 -23.37 21.80 -12.80
C PHE A 844 -24.00 21.24 -14.08
N GLN A 845 -24.03 22.01 -15.17
CA GLN A 845 -24.63 21.58 -16.44
C GLN A 845 -23.96 20.32 -17.03
N ARG A 846 -22.66 20.10 -16.76
CA ARG A 846 -21.89 18.93 -17.21
C ARG A 846 -21.97 17.77 -16.23
N GLU A 847 -22.13 18.07 -14.95
CA GLU A 847 -22.05 17.09 -13.85
C GLU A 847 -23.41 16.69 -13.27
N VAL A 848 -24.52 17.19 -13.82
CA VAL A 848 -25.88 17.02 -13.26
C VAL A 848 -26.23 15.56 -12.95
N LYS A 849 -25.77 14.61 -13.78
CA LYS A 849 -26.01 13.17 -13.58
C LYS A 849 -25.26 12.63 -12.36
N ASP A 850 -23.97 12.92 -12.25
CA ASP A 850 -23.13 12.45 -11.15
C ASP A 850 -23.54 13.10 -9.82
N VAL A 851 -23.92 14.38 -9.87
CA VAL A 851 -24.47 15.12 -8.72
C VAL A 851 -25.79 14.47 -8.27
N ALA A 852 -26.70 14.19 -9.21
CA ALA A 852 -28.00 13.59 -8.90
C ALA A 852 -27.87 12.17 -8.36
N GLU A 853 -26.97 11.35 -8.91
CA GLU A 853 -26.74 9.98 -8.43
C GLU A 853 -26.18 9.97 -7.01
N PHE A 854 -25.19 10.81 -6.72
CA PHE A 854 -24.64 10.88 -5.38
C PHE A 854 -25.65 11.47 -4.38
N LEU A 855 -26.36 12.53 -4.76
CA LEU A 855 -27.41 13.13 -3.95
C LEU A 855 -28.54 12.13 -3.64
N TYR A 856 -28.94 11.31 -4.63
CA TYR A 856 -29.94 10.25 -4.43
C TYR A 856 -29.54 9.33 -3.28
N GLN A 857 -28.28 8.88 -3.27
CA GLN A 857 -27.76 7.99 -2.23
C GLN A 857 -27.74 8.68 -0.85
N VAL A 858 -27.22 9.92 -0.78
CA VAL A 858 -27.15 10.69 0.46
C VAL A 858 -28.54 10.96 1.05
N LEU A 859 -29.56 11.22 0.20
CA LEU A 859 -30.94 11.42 0.64
C LEU A 859 -31.56 10.14 1.20
N ILE A 860 -31.36 8.99 0.53
CA ILE A 860 -31.84 7.68 1.01
C ILE A 860 -31.24 7.36 2.38
N ASP A 861 -29.92 7.51 2.50
CA ASP A 861 -29.21 7.29 3.75
C ASP A 861 -29.70 8.23 4.86
N SER A 862 -29.95 9.50 4.53
CA SER A 862 -30.45 10.50 5.48
C SER A 862 -31.88 10.22 5.95
N MET A 863 -32.76 9.74 5.07
CA MET A 863 -34.13 9.32 5.42
C MET A 863 -34.15 8.07 6.30
N GLY A 864 -33.16 7.18 6.15
CA GLY A 864 -33.03 5.96 6.95
C GLY A 864 -32.57 6.18 8.40
N LEU A 865 -32.14 7.41 8.76
CA LEU A 865 -31.67 7.74 10.10
C LEU A 865 -32.84 8.06 11.05
N LYS A 866 -32.80 7.47 12.25
CA LYS A 866 -33.83 7.66 13.31
C LYS A 866 -34.09 9.12 13.70
N ASN A 867 -33.11 10.00 13.52
CA ASN A 867 -33.17 11.41 13.95
C ASN A 867 -33.38 12.40 12.79
N THR A 868 -33.47 11.93 11.54
CA THR A 868 -33.67 12.73 10.30
C THR A 868 -32.88 14.05 10.27
N PRO A 869 -31.61 14.06 9.78
CA PRO A 869 -30.77 15.25 9.83
C PRO A 869 -31.35 16.41 9.01
N SER A 870 -31.06 17.65 9.43
CA SER A 870 -31.38 18.82 8.61
C SER A 870 -30.54 18.82 7.33
N PHE A 871 -31.15 19.12 6.18
CA PHE A 871 -30.50 18.93 4.89
C PHE A 871 -30.45 20.25 4.10
N LEU A 872 -29.26 20.60 3.64
CA LEU A 872 -29.00 21.81 2.88
C LEU A 872 -28.25 21.47 1.60
N ILE A 873 -28.67 22.05 0.48
CA ILE A 873 -27.93 22.04 -0.77
C ILE A 873 -27.28 23.42 -0.95
N ALA A 874 -25.97 23.47 -0.80
CA ALA A 874 -25.17 24.69 -0.96
C ALA A 874 -24.67 24.80 -2.40
N CYS A 875 -25.26 25.70 -3.17
CA CYS A 875 -24.91 26.00 -4.56
C CYS A 875 -23.71 26.96 -4.57
N ASN A 876 -22.50 26.40 -4.59
CA ASN A 876 -21.24 27.10 -4.41
C ASN A 876 -20.64 27.59 -5.75
N LYS A 877 -19.66 28.50 -5.67
CA LYS A 877 -18.98 29.16 -6.80
C LYS A 877 -19.84 30.18 -7.58
N GLN A 878 -20.74 30.86 -6.89
CA GLN A 878 -21.55 31.96 -7.46
C GLN A 878 -20.72 33.18 -7.90
N ASP A 879 -19.43 33.23 -7.58
CA ASP A 879 -18.46 34.21 -8.08
C ASP A 879 -18.11 34.01 -9.57
N ILE A 880 -18.47 32.87 -10.17
CA ILE A 880 -18.19 32.57 -11.58
C ILE A 880 -19.40 32.96 -12.43
N ALA A 881 -19.19 33.73 -13.50
CA ALA A 881 -20.26 34.26 -14.36
C ALA A 881 -21.20 33.20 -14.98
N MET A 882 -20.73 31.96 -15.13
CA MET A 882 -21.50 30.84 -15.69
C MET A 882 -22.27 30.02 -14.62
N ALA A 883 -22.23 30.44 -13.35
CA ALA A 883 -22.88 29.74 -12.25
C ALA A 883 -24.40 29.70 -12.40
N LYS A 884 -25.00 28.55 -12.10
CA LYS A 884 -26.46 28.36 -12.06
C LYS A 884 -27.02 28.77 -10.70
N SER A 885 -28.19 29.41 -10.72
CA SER A 885 -28.93 29.75 -9.51
C SER A 885 -29.47 28.51 -8.82
N ALA A 886 -29.68 28.60 -7.50
CA ALA A 886 -30.25 27.53 -6.69
C ALA A 886 -31.60 27.04 -7.23
N LYS A 887 -32.44 27.96 -7.73
CA LYS A 887 -33.74 27.62 -8.32
C LYS A 887 -33.61 26.76 -9.57
N LEU A 888 -32.63 27.06 -10.44
CA LEU A 888 -32.39 26.27 -11.66
C LEU A 888 -31.76 24.91 -11.32
N ILE A 889 -30.83 24.87 -10.37
CA ILE A 889 -30.23 23.63 -9.87
C ILE A 889 -31.29 22.73 -9.28
N GLN A 890 -32.20 23.27 -8.47
CA GLN A 890 -33.33 22.52 -7.91
C GLN A 890 -34.18 21.89 -9.03
N GLN A 891 -34.61 22.67 -10.02
CA GLN A 891 -35.44 22.16 -11.14
C GLN A 891 -34.75 21.05 -11.95
N GLN A 892 -33.45 21.18 -12.21
CA GLN A 892 -32.68 20.19 -12.95
C GLN A 892 -32.43 18.92 -12.12
N LEU A 893 -32.14 19.05 -10.82
CA LEU A 893 -32.02 17.90 -9.91
C LEU A 893 -33.35 17.16 -9.75
N GLU A 894 -34.47 17.87 -9.66
CA GLU A 894 -35.80 17.26 -9.56
C GLU A 894 -36.08 16.36 -10.79
N LYS A 895 -35.74 16.86 -11.99
CA LYS A 895 -35.86 16.11 -13.24
C LYS A 895 -34.96 14.87 -13.27
N GLU A 896 -33.68 14.99 -12.94
CA GLU A 896 -32.74 13.86 -12.98
C GLU A 896 -33.03 12.82 -11.89
N LEU A 897 -33.40 13.26 -10.67
CA LEU A 897 -33.82 12.36 -9.60
C LEU A 897 -35.11 11.60 -9.96
N ASN A 898 -36.04 12.24 -10.69
CA ASN A 898 -37.22 11.55 -11.21
C ASN A 898 -36.83 10.44 -12.20
N THR A 899 -35.88 10.71 -13.12
CA THR A 899 -35.35 9.71 -14.05
C THR A 899 -34.68 8.55 -13.28
N LEU A 900 -33.80 8.84 -12.32
CA LEU A 900 -33.11 7.83 -11.51
C LEU A 900 -34.09 6.96 -10.71
N ARG A 901 -35.13 7.58 -10.14
CA ARG A 901 -36.21 6.88 -9.43
C ARG A 901 -36.95 5.90 -10.33
N VAL A 902 -37.30 6.31 -11.56
CA VAL A 902 -38.02 5.46 -12.53
C VAL A 902 -37.12 4.31 -12.99
N THR A 903 -35.86 4.60 -13.38
CA THR A 903 -34.91 3.59 -13.85
C THR A 903 -34.61 2.52 -12.79
N ARG A 904 -34.37 2.92 -11.53
CA ARG A 904 -34.13 1.96 -10.43
C ARG A 904 -35.37 1.14 -10.06
N SER A 905 -36.57 1.67 -10.28
CA SER A 905 -37.82 0.92 -10.05
C SER A 905 -38.21 -0.04 -11.18
N ALA A 906 -37.60 0.09 -12.36
CA ALA A 906 -37.85 -0.76 -13.53
C ALA A 906 -36.82 -1.91 -13.68
N ALA A 907 -35.77 -1.93 -12.85
CA ALA A 907 -34.77 -3.00 -12.84
C ALA A 907 -35.36 -4.28 -12.20
N PRO A 908 -35.27 -5.47 -12.82
CA PRO A 908 -35.76 -6.72 -12.22
C PRO A 908 -34.93 -7.07 -10.98
N SER A 909 -35.59 -7.17 -9.83
CA SER A 909 -34.99 -7.63 -8.58
C SER A 909 -34.61 -9.11 -8.69
N THR A 910 -33.31 -9.42 -8.75
CA THR A 910 -32.81 -10.78 -8.51
C THR A 910 -32.64 -10.95 -7.00
N LEU A 911 -33.49 -11.81 -6.43
CA LEU A 911 -33.39 -12.48 -5.13
C LEU A 911 -32.80 -11.66 -3.95
N ASP A 912 -33.67 -10.99 -3.20
CA ASP A 912 -33.46 -10.79 -1.76
C ASP A 912 -34.79 -10.87 -1.01
N SER A 913 -34.96 -11.94 -0.26
CA SER A 913 -36.08 -12.15 0.65
C SER A 913 -35.79 -11.47 1.99
N SER A 914 -35.92 -10.14 2.03
CA SER A 914 -36.14 -9.41 3.28
C SER A 914 -37.35 -8.50 3.11
N SER A 915 -38.33 -8.65 3.99
CA SER A 915 -39.62 -7.97 3.96
C SER A 915 -39.55 -6.51 4.43
N THR A 916 -38.68 -5.73 3.80
CA THR A 916 -38.65 -4.27 3.92
C THR A 916 -38.64 -3.69 2.53
N THR A 917 -39.76 -3.10 2.13
CA THR A 917 -39.86 -2.31 0.89
C THR A 917 -38.71 -1.31 0.84
N PRO A 918 -37.88 -1.30 -0.23
CA PRO A 918 -36.79 -0.35 -0.34
C PRO A 918 -37.34 1.08 -0.24
N ALA A 919 -36.70 1.92 0.57
CA ALA A 919 -37.07 3.32 0.71
C ALA A 919 -37.00 3.98 -0.68
N GLN A 920 -38.13 4.49 -1.18
CA GLN A 920 -38.21 5.13 -2.49
C GLN A 920 -38.35 6.65 -2.30
N LEU A 921 -37.58 7.43 -3.07
CA LEU A 921 -37.66 8.90 -3.08
C LEU A 921 -38.99 9.36 -3.73
N GLY A 922 -39.73 10.25 -3.07
CA GLY A 922 -40.95 10.87 -3.60
C GLY A 922 -42.20 9.98 -3.60
N LYS A 923 -43.30 10.49 -4.17
CA LYS A 923 -44.60 9.77 -4.23
C LYS A 923 -44.75 9.00 -5.56
N LYS A 924 -45.23 7.75 -5.48
CA LYS A 924 -45.50 6.91 -6.66
C LYS A 924 -46.56 7.58 -7.56
N GLY A 925 -46.26 7.70 -8.86
CA GLY A 925 -47.18 8.26 -9.87
C GLY A 925 -47.20 9.79 -10.00
N LYS A 926 -46.32 10.51 -9.31
CA LYS A 926 -46.08 11.95 -9.51
C LYS A 926 -44.62 12.21 -9.86
N ASP A 927 -44.34 13.32 -10.53
CA ASP A 927 -42.98 13.79 -10.71
C ASP A 927 -42.37 14.14 -9.35
N PHE A 928 -41.06 13.90 -9.24
CA PHE A 928 -40.34 14.12 -8.00
C PHE A 928 -40.21 15.63 -7.72
N GLU A 929 -40.55 16.02 -6.50
CA GLU A 929 -40.27 17.34 -5.95
C GLU A 929 -39.64 17.16 -4.57
N PHE A 930 -38.66 18.00 -4.21
CA PHE A 930 -38.04 17.93 -2.87
C PHE A 930 -39.05 18.15 -1.73
N SER A 931 -40.17 18.83 -2.01
CA SER A 931 -41.31 19.03 -1.10
C SER A 931 -41.95 17.71 -0.62
N GLN A 932 -41.76 16.62 -1.36
CA GLN A 932 -42.35 15.31 -1.09
C GLN A 932 -41.54 14.49 -0.07
N LEU A 933 -40.34 14.93 0.28
CA LEU A 933 -39.46 14.23 1.21
C LEU A 933 -39.90 14.44 2.67
N PRO A 934 -39.70 13.42 3.54
CA PRO A 934 -39.96 13.57 4.98
C PRO A 934 -38.94 14.49 5.67
N LEU A 935 -37.77 14.72 5.05
CA LEU A 935 -36.76 15.66 5.51
C LEU A 935 -36.84 16.97 4.72
N LYS A 936 -36.74 18.10 5.42
CA LYS A 936 -36.77 19.43 4.81
C LYS A 936 -35.43 19.71 4.12
N VAL A 937 -35.44 19.81 2.79
CA VAL A 937 -34.29 20.21 1.98
C VAL A 937 -34.37 21.70 1.70
N GLU A 938 -33.36 22.45 2.15
CA GLU A 938 -33.21 23.89 1.85
C GLU A 938 -32.11 24.07 0.78
N PHE A 939 -32.23 25.11 -0.05
CA PHE A 939 -31.22 25.48 -1.04
C PHE A 939 -30.67 26.87 -0.72
N LEU A 940 -29.36 27.05 -0.82
CA LEU A 940 -28.72 28.36 -0.70
C LEU A 940 -27.69 28.57 -1.79
N GLU A 941 -27.42 29.83 -2.10
CA GLU A 941 -26.35 30.28 -2.99
C GLU A 941 -25.18 30.78 -2.15
N CYS A 942 -23.95 30.41 -2.51
CA CYS A 942 -22.76 30.86 -1.80
C CYS A 942 -21.52 30.93 -2.69
N SER A 943 -20.51 31.65 -2.24
CA SER A 943 -19.17 31.64 -2.82
C SER A 943 -18.10 31.59 -1.73
N ALA A 944 -17.41 30.46 -1.63
CA ALA A 944 -16.29 30.30 -0.71
C ALA A 944 -15.05 31.12 -1.13
N LYS A 945 -14.93 31.51 -2.41
CA LYS A 945 -13.81 32.28 -2.96
C LYS A 945 -14.01 33.80 -2.88
N GLY A 946 -15.24 34.28 -3.10
CA GLY A 946 -15.60 35.69 -3.13
C GLY A 946 -15.27 36.41 -4.45
N GLY A 947 -15.95 37.54 -4.72
CA GLY A 947 -15.94 38.22 -6.03
C GLY A 947 -14.69 39.06 -6.38
N ARG A 948 -13.65 39.11 -5.54
CA ARG A 948 -12.41 39.91 -5.79
C ARG A 948 -11.12 39.12 -5.53
N GLY A 949 -11.02 37.88 -6.01
CA GLY A 949 -9.82 37.05 -5.83
C GLY A 949 -9.48 36.80 -4.34
N GLY A 950 -8.28 36.26 -4.07
CA GLY A 950 -7.86 35.76 -2.75
C GLY A 950 -7.93 36.74 -1.56
N THR A 951 -8.21 38.02 -1.80
CA THR A 951 -8.37 39.08 -0.77
C THR A 951 -9.83 39.51 -0.51
N GLY A 952 -10.82 38.99 -1.25
CA GLY A 952 -12.23 39.35 -1.06
C GLY A 952 -12.91 38.63 0.11
N SER A 953 -13.97 39.22 0.69
CA SER A 953 -14.85 38.54 1.66
C SER A 953 -15.63 37.42 0.96
N ALA A 954 -15.73 36.24 1.59
CA ALA A 954 -16.54 35.15 1.05
C ALA A 954 -18.03 35.44 1.23
N ASP A 955 -18.85 34.99 0.29
CA ASP A 955 -20.30 35.10 0.38
C ASP A 955 -20.87 33.80 0.96
N ILE A 956 -20.74 33.64 2.28
CA ILE A 956 -21.16 32.45 3.03
C ILE A 956 -22.06 32.79 4.22
N GLN A 957 -22.54 34.03 4.32
CA GLN A 957 -23.29 34.53 5.47
C GLN A 957 -24.61 33.78 5.68
N ASP A 958 -25.29 33.40 4.60
CA ASP A 958 -26.54 32.65 4.69
C ASP A 958 -26.30 31.18 5.10
N LEU A 959 -25.14 30.62 4.76
CA LEU A 959 -24.71 29.31 5.28
C LEU A 959 -24.41 29.41 6.79
N GLU A 960 -23.74 30.45 7.24
CA GLU A 960 -23.46 30.69 8.67
C GLU A 960 -24.74 30.88 9.48
N LYS A 961 -25.71 31.66 8.97
CA LYS A 961 -27.05 31.81 9.57
C LYS A 961 -27.77 30.46 9.65
N TRP A 962 -27.67 29.64 8.61
CA TRP A 962 -28.27 28.32 8.59
C TRP A 962 -27.61 27.40 9.64
N LEU A 963 -26.27 27.36 9.70
CA LEU A 963 -25.53 26.62 10.72
C LEU A 963 -25.88 27.09 12.15
N ALA A 964 -26.09 28.40 12.34
CA ALA A 964 -26.50 28.97 13.62
C ALA A 964 -27.91 28.54 14.05
N LYS A 965 -28.82 28.30 13.10
CA LYS A 965 -30.15 27.73 13.37
C LYS A 965 -30.07 26.24 13.75
N ILE A 966 -29.07 25.52 13.22
CA ILE A 966 -28.86 24.11 13.52
C ILE A 966 -28.20 23.90 14.89
N ALA A 967 -27.29 24.77 15.33
CA ALA A 967 -26.51 24.64 16.57
C ALA A 967 -27.32 24.80 17.86
#